data_AF-A0A293LUX0-F1
#
_entry.id   AF-A0A293LUX0-F1
#
_cell.length_a   1.000
_cell.length_b   1.000
_cell.length_c   1.000
_cell.angle_alpha   90.00
_cell.angle_beta   90.00
_cell.angle_gamma   90.00
#
_symmetry.space_group_name_H-M   'P 1'
#
loop_
_entity.id
_entity.type
_entity.pdbx_description
1 polymer ?
#
loop_
_entity_poly.entity_id
_entity_poly.type
_entity_poly.pdbx_seq_one_letter_code
_entity_poly.pdbx_strand_id
1 'polypeptide(L)'
;MKEETTVELEGFSTVLSTSLQQLDAVLEKVIELEKQCDGLKSENALLVDKNASLKLELMDKQNGCIQADYSITELRKQVSELSTSKQRVDEQLEDVLATLSVKEGDHRSTIERLAELEAFSDSLKVENKHLEAQISQLKSELASRAEETNPELSRQLDSLQTEKAELLEVKAELNRKLEEAQKEIGQLHEDYNQKSALEQSLSHEVSELKSKVSTLTAENLTKANLVEEIHGKLDDLLERSETLRSELEAKTLELDGCKQSLVAERNTVVDLQAELRRIQARLTSALVELETSWKLFFPERDFNAETVSSEMSQIVCSVSQWGKVNEQILHDILSFLEAVLSDYGDKNGVSASIPSKVEEYLAKLENSHGDQADVITSMKVEEVRLCIKILEVIRSLVDAETRSNRSATSESDNKDSEKIAELIASAKDKDEKLNKFKSLVVKLKRELTEKNKQLASYEKEQNGVKVELDKQAQASKQALLNFQSLQKEYDKLQDDNEATKALCKELETKLTSVVNELATLNLQTSAVQAERDKLKQAQDVATAEMKAWEQCKVELEAKLLVAESERSTTKEQNDQLRGQLTPLEDKVAELNQQLQAQKEQYGSAVQELERVQKESKMQSLLHLEMADYERSVAELNSALKDKTKELQSMQEESLAYQTKISSLTEHIQHLEEEKKFDETKISALKETVAGLKEGLGTSRRHEEQLVKAEVRLESDLKAAQLREEEAKLNYAELLRKFQSVETSLRTTRENAQRNSKALESKALLLKEELATTRNELSNTKTEFENYKTRVHTVLKQQKKTTEGSCSSNTEANGKLQQLVEQLRARVQELVEQVEAQRSEAELAQEEYEHLTARHQKVVSELEAREKDWKARLEETIRKNTHEMSVELDKQLKQQHDKLTSTFHKKLAEQAEDHRAVLESQKELIRDLREELKQEQAKTSPPQEDTFDISLQERQEGEGSECATSSTSIPITSFPWEVVPSTGFAPLEQLLHGNSEKDDSQEVLSAKISEAHKKLNHMSELLNESESSNLRMTEQIRVLKEEIRRLERNKEREKHAENLEYLKNIILKFTTLKGGSEKERLIPVLTTMLKLSPEEQKQLQAVVAGSGEVDAAAVGWGGYLPRWPGIV
;
A
#
# COMPACT_ATOMS: atom_id res chain seq x y z
N MET A 1 57.77 198.97 29.12
CA MET A 1 57.75 197.55 28.72
C MET A 1 56.34 197.04 28.94
N LYS A 2 55.81 196.22 28.02
CA LYS A 2 54.47 195.63 28.07
C LYS A 2 54.49 194.31 27.28
N GLU A 3 54.97 193.27 27.93
CA GLU A 3 54.78 191.86 27.61
C GLU A 3 54.67 191.13 28.97
N GLU A 4 54.10 189.92 28.95
CA GLU A 4 53.76 189.10 30.13
C GLU A 4 52.61 189.63 31.04
N THR A 5 52.07 188.73 31.87
CA THR A 5 50.98 188.90 32.86
C THR A 5 49.54 189.17 32.36
N THR A 6 48.99 188.27 31.54
CA THR A 6 47.51 188.11 31.36
C THR A 6 47.03 186.65 31.45
N VAL A 7 47.83 185.73 31.99
CA VAL A 7 47.61 184.27 31.89
C VAL A 7 47.03 183.63 33.18
N GLU A 8 47.29 184.19 34.37
CA GLU A 8 46.99 183.49 35.63
C GLU A 8 45.54 183.62 36.13
N LEU A 9 44.75 184.55 35.57
CA LEU A 9 43.40 184.88 36.09
C LEU A 9 42.29 183.93 35.62
N GLU A 10 42.50 183.10 34.60
CA GLU A 10 41.52 182.07 34.20
C GLU A 10 41.40 180.93 35.23
N GLY A 11 42.45 180.70 36.03
CA GLY A 11 42.52 179.58 36.98
C GLY A 11 41.53 179.65 38.16
N PHE A 12 41.02 180.83 38.52
CA PHE A 12 40.10 180.98 39.65
C PHE A 12 38.62 180.74 39.29
N SER A 13 38.26 180.75 38.00
CA SER A 13 36.88 180.58 37.54
C SER A 13 36.34 179.15 37.73
N THR A 14 37.22 178.15 37.63
CA THR A 14 36.85 176.72 37.62
C THR A 14 36.56 176.12 39.00
N VAL A 15 37.14 176.68 40.07
CA VAL A 15 37.03 176.12 41.43
C VAL A 15 35.71 176.49 42.11
N LEU A 16 35.16 177.69 41.88
CA LEU A 16 33.88 178.09 42.48
C LEU A 16 32.69 177.26 41.95
N SER A 17 32.72 176.89 40.67
CA SER A 17 31.65 176.16 39.99
C SER A 17 31.39 174.78 40.61
N THR A 18 32.47 174.04 40.93
CA THR A 18 32.38 172.67 41.46
C THR A 18 31.90 172.59 42.90
N SER A 19 31.98 173.68 43.68
CA SER A 19 31.53 173.69 45.07
C SER A 19 30.00 173.86 45.21
N LEU A 20 29.32 174.52 44.27
CA LEU A 20 27.87 174.75 44.38
C LEU A 20 27.05 173.46 44.17
N GLN A 21 27.41 172.65 43.18
CA GLN A 21 26.64 171.44 42.80
C GLN A 21 26.58 170.36 43.89
N GLN A 22 27.44 170.41 44.91
CA GLN A 22 27.41 169.44 46.01
C GLN A 22 26.41 169.79 47.12
N LEU A 23 25.86 171.01 47.15
CA LEU A 23 24.97 171.44 48.22
C LEU A 23 23.51 171.02 47.98
N ASP A 24 22.99 171.21 46.76
CA ASP A 24 21.59 170.92 46.41
C ASP A 24 21.24 169.44 46.60
N ALA A 25 22.18 168.53 46.29
CA ALA A 25 22.00 167.08 46.38
C ALA A 25 21.77 166.55 47.82
N VAL A 26 22.06 167.36 48.85
CA VAL A 26 21.83 167.00 50.26
C VAL A 26 20.43 167.41 50.72
N LEU A 27 19.92 168.55 50.24
CA LEU A 27 18.65 169.13 50.71
C LEU A 27 17.44 168.27 50.33
N GLU A 28 17.42 167.75 49.09
CA GLU A 28 16.33 166.96 48.54
C GLU A 28 16.11 165.64 49.31
N LYS A 29 17.14 165.12 49.98
CA LYS A 29 17.08 163.82 50.67
C LYS A 29 16.39 163.85 52.04
N VAL A 30 16.28 165.02 52.66
CA VAL A 30 15.75 165.17 54.04
C VAL A 30 14.21 165.18 54.04
N ILE A 31 13.60 165.89 53.07
CA ILE A 31 12.15 166.19 53.04
C ILE A 31 11.29 164.92 52.84
N GLU A 32 11.80 163.92 52.11
CA GLU A 32 11.06 162.68 51.85
C GLU A 32 10.82 161.84 53.12
N LEU A 33 11.68 161.96 54.15
CA LEU A 33 11.60 161.17 55.37
C LEU A 33 10.54 161.67 56.37
N GLU A 34 10.30 162.99 56.45
CA GLU A 34 9.27 163.55 57.34
C GLU A 34 7.87 163.05 56.94
N LYS A 35 7.63 162.98 55.62
CA LYS A 35 6.35 162.63 55.00
C LYS A 35 5.84 161.23 55.37
N GLN A 36 6.73 160.31 55.71
CA GLN A 36 6.37 158.94 56.11
C GLN A 36 5.94 158.83 57.58
N CYS A 37 6.38 159.75 58.44
CA CYS A 37 6.12 159.67 59.89
C CYS A 37 4.68 160.01 60.29
N ASP A 38 4.01 160.89 59.54
CA ASP A 38 2.64 161.33 59.90
C ASP A 38 1.54 160.36 59.47
N GLY A 39 1.77 159.52 58.45
CA GLY A 39 0.79 158.52 58.01
C GLY A 39 0.43 157.52 59.12
N LEU A 40 1.45 157.00 59.83
CA LEU A 40 1.29 155.98 60.88
C LEU A 40 0.52 156.46 62.13
N LYS A 41 0.41 157.77 62.36
CA LYS A 41 -0.35 158.32 63.50
C LYS A 41 -1.86 158.23 63.27
N SER A 42 -2.31 158.31 62.01
CA SER A 42 -3.73 158.36 61.65
C SER A 42 -4.43 157.01 61.86
N GLU A 43 -3.78 155.91 61.46
CA GLU A 43 -4.35 154.56 61.48
C GLU A 43 -4.70 154.07 62.88
N ASN A 44 -3.86 154.41 63.88
CA ASN A 44 -3.98 153.90 65.25
C ASN A 44 -5.24 154.43 65.99
N ALA A 45 -5.80 155.58 65.56
CA ALA A 45 -7.00 156.15 66.17
C ALA A 45 -8.27 155.32 65.86
N LEU A 46 -8.39 154.79 64.62
CA LEU A 46 -9.60 154.10 64.14
C LEU A 46 -9.87 152.75 64.83
N LEU A 47 -8.85 152.13 65.42
CA LEU A 47 -8.98 150.83 66.09
C LEU A 47 -9.61 150.93 67.49
N VAL A 48 -9.60 152.11 68.11
CA VAL A 48 -10.11 152.32 69.47
C VAL A 48 -11.64 152.28 69.50
N ASP A 49 -12.31 153.09 68.67
CA ASP A 49 -13.78 153.17 68.62
C ASP A 49 -14.44 151.83 68.31
N LYS A 50 -13.81 151.02 67.44
CA LYS A 50 -14.38 149.74 66.99
C LYS A 50 -14.54 148.71 68.11
N ASN A 51 -13.74 148.80 69.17
CA ASN A 51 -13.84 147.92 70.34
C ASN A 51 -15.00 148.27 71.28
N ALA A 52 -15.49 149.52 71.27
CA ALA A 52 -16.58 149.93 72.16
C ALA A 52 -17.92 149.29 71.78
N SER A 53 -18.21 149.20 70.48
CA SER A 53 -19.49 148.69 69.95
C SER A 53 -19.76 147.23 70.29
N LEU A 54 -18.75 146.36 70.08
CA LEU A 54 -18.85 144.90 70.26
C LEU A 54 -19.25 144.47 71.69
N LYS A 55 -19.02 145.32 72.69
CA LYS A 55 -19.33 145.00 74.09
C LYS A 55 -20.83 145.05 74.40
N LEU A 56 -21.62 145.80 73.63
CA LEU A 56 -23.05 145.96 73.88
C LEU A 56 -23.85 144.75 73.36
N GLU A 57 -23.55 144.30 72.15
CA GLU A 57 -24.24 143.19 71.47
C GLU A 57 -24.17 141.86 72.26
N LEU A 58 -23.07 141.64 73.00
CA LEU A 58 -22.86 140.42 73.78
C LEU A 58 -23.86 140.28 74.94
N MET A 59 -24.37 141.39 75.48
CA MET A 59 -25.22 141.39 76.68
C MET A 59 -26.65 140.93 76.39
N ASP A 60 -27.23 141.33 75.25
CA ASP A 60 -28.59 140.90 74.85
C ASP A 60 -28.67 139.40 74.53
N LYS A 61 -27.59 138.81 74.00
CA LYS A 61 -27.52 137.36 73.72
C LYS A 61 -27.68 136.50 74.98
N GLN A 62 -27.25 137.00 76.14
CA GLN A 62 -27.24 136.23 77.38
C GLN A 62 -28.67 135.98 77.93
N ASN A 63 -29.56 136.97 77.83
CA ASN A 63 -30.95 136.84 78.26
C ASN A 63 -31.73 135.82 77.41
N GLY A 64 -31.43 135.72 76.11
CA GLY A 64 -32.11 134.79 75.19
C GLY A 64 -31.89 133.30 75.51
N CYS A 65 -30.77 132.94 76.16
CA CYS A 65 -30.46 131.53 76.48
C CYS A 65 -31.40 130.96 77.56
N ILE A 66 -31.70 131.75 78.60
CA ILE A 66 -32.45 131.28 79.79
C ILE A 66 -33.87 130.83 79.42
N GLN A 67 -34.50 131.46 78.43
CA GLN A 67 -35.84 131.09 77.97
C GLN A 67 -35.86 129.82 77.09
N ALA A 68 -34.73 129.48 76.46
CA ALA A 68 -34.60 128.26 75.66
C ALA A 68 -34.53 127.00 76.56
N ASP A 69 -33.77 127.06 77.66
CA ASP A 69 -33.56 125.91 78.55
C ASP A 69 -34.87 125.34 79.12
N TYR A 70 -35.81 126.21 79.54
CA TYR A 70 -37.12 125.78 80.06
C TYR A 70 -37.96 125.05 79.01
N SER A 71 -37.84 125.45 77.74
CA SER A 71 -38.52 124.81 76.61
C SER A 71 -37.91 123.43 76.29
N ILE A 72 -36.58 123.29 76.47
CA ILE A 72 -35.85 122.03 76.27
C ILE A 72 -36.27 120.98 77.33
N THR A 73 -36.57 121.39 78.57
CA THR A 73 -36.97 120.45 79.63
C THR A 73 -38.31 119.75 79.36
N GLU A 74 -39.32 120.44 78.84
CA GLU A 74 -40.63 119.81 78.55
C GLU A 74 -40.55 118.84 77.36
N LEU A 75 -39.83 119.22 76.30
CA LEU A 75 -39.61 118.34 75.14
C LEU A 75 -38.92 117.03 75.51
N ARG A 76 -37.97 117.05 76.47
CA ARG A 76 -37.31 115.83 76.97
C ARG A 76 -38.30 114.83 77.61
N LYS A 77 -39.34 115.32 78.30
CA LYS A 77 -40.37 114.45 78.91
C LYS A 77 -41.16 113.71 77.82
N GLN A 78 -41.65 114.44 76.82
CA GLN A 78 -42.43 113.86 75.72
C GLN A 78 -41.61 112.84 74.90
N VAL A 79 -40.32 113.12 74.67
CA VAL A 79 -39.39 112.17 74.05
C VAL A 79 -39.23 110.88 74.87
N SER A 80 -39.19 110.97 76.21
CA SER A 80 -39.07 109.77 77.06
C SER A 80 -40.31 108.87 76.98
N GLU A 81 -41.51 109.45 76.98
CA GLU A 81 -42.77 108.71 76.87
C GLU A 81 -42.86 108.01 75.49
N LEU A 82 -42.56 108.73 74.40
CA LEU A 82 -42.49 108.17 73.04
C LEU A 82 -41.41 107.09 72.88
N SER A 83 -40.28 107.17 73.60
CA SER A 83 -39.27 106.12 73.57
C SER A 83 -39.77 104.81 74.17
N THR A 84 -40.58 104.87 75.24
CA THR A 84 -41.13 103.66 75.88
C THR A 84 -42.22 102.99 75.05
N SER A 85 -43.04 103.76 74.34
CA SER A 85 -44.04 103.21 73.42
C SER A 85 -43.39 102.61 72.17
N LYS A 86 -42.33 103.26 71.62
CA LYS A 86 -41.55 102.70 70.51
C LYS A 86 -40.95 101.34 70.88
N GLN A 87 -40.26 101.24 72.03
CA GLN A 87 -39.60 100.00 72.44
C GLN A 87 -40.56 98.80 72.50
N ARG A 88 -41.78 98.99 73.05
CA ARG A 88 -42.79 97.93 73.09
C ARG A 88 -43.25 97.48 71.69
N VAL A 89 -43.31 98.40 70.72
CA VAL A 89 -43.66 98.07 69.33
C VAL A 89 -42.50 97.37 68.62
N ASP A 90 -41.25 97.79 68.88
CA ASP A 90 -40.05 97.11 68.35
C ASP A 90 -39.99 95.65 68.86
N GLU A 91 -40.19 95.43 70.17
CA GLU A 91 -40.22 94.09 70.79
C GLU A 91 -41.31 93.19 70.17
N GLN A 92 -42.52 93.72 69.92
CA GLN A 92 -43.59 92.96 69.26
C GLN A 92 -43.33 92.71 67.77
N LEU A 93 -42.57 93.58 67.10
CA LEU A 93 -42.19 93.38 65.70
C LEU A 93 -41.13 92.26 65.58
N GLU A 94 -40.21 92.17 66.52
CA GLU A 94 -39.13 91.18 66.53
C GLU A 94 -39.66 89.74 66.72
N ASP A 95 -40.63 89.51 67.62
CA ASP A 95 -41.34 88.22 67.76
C ASP A 95 -42.09 87.80 66.48
N VAL A 96 -42.72 88.75 65.78
CA VAL A 96 -43.43 88.49 64.52
C VAL A 96 -42.45 88.18 63.39
N LEU A 97 -41.31 88.87 63.32
CA LEU A 97 -40.26 88.59 62.35
C LEU A 97 -39.59 87.23 62.60
N ALA A 98 -39.36 86.86 63.86
CA ALA A 98 -38.82 85.55 64.23
C ALA A 98 -39.77 84.40 63.81
N THR A 99 -41.06 84.53 64.09
CA THR A 99 -42.07 83.52 63.71
C THR A 99 -42.30 83.43 62.20
N LEU A 100 -42.21 84.55 61.46
CA LEU A 100 -42.20 84.54 60.00
C LEU A 100 -40.94 83.88 59.43
N SER A 101 -39.75 84.17 59.98
CA SER A 101 -38.49 83.58 59.51
C SER A 101 -38.48 82.04 59.61
N VAL A 102 -39.02 81.48 60.68
CA VAL A 102 -39.20 80.01 60.81
C VAL A 102 -40.17 79.49 59.73
N LYS A 103 -41.28 80.19 59.46
CA LYS A 103 -42.24 79.81 58.41
C LYS A 103 -41.66 79.87 57.00
N GLU A 104 -40.82 80.86 56.71
CA GLU A 104 -40.09 80.94 55.44
C GLU A 104 -39.08 79.80 55.29
N GLY A 105 -38.42 79.38 56.38
CA GLY A 105 -37.56 78.19 56.42
C GLY A 105 -38.32 76.90 56.12
N ASP A 106 -39.44 76.66 56.83
CA ASP A 106 -40.35 75.54 56.58
C ASP A 106 -40.75 75.49 55.09
N HIS A 107 -41.26 76.61 54.56
CA HIS A 107 -41.71 76.69 53.17
C HIS A 107 -40.59 76.47 52.16
N ARG A 108 -39.38 77.01 52.39
CA ARG A 108 -38.23 76.78 51.50
C ARG A 108 -37.87 75.30 51.43
N SER A 109 -37.84 74.60 52.56
CA SER A 109 -37.58 73.15 52.60
C SER A 109 -38.65 72.33 51.86
N THR A 110 -39.92 72.75 51.91
CA THR A 110 -40.99 72.09 51.14
C THR A 110 -40.91 72.36 49.63
N ILE A 111 -40.42 73.53 49.22
CA ILE A 111 -40.20 73.88 47.80
C ILE A 111 -39.02 73.10 47.23
N GLU A 112 -37.91 73.01 47.97
CA GLU A 112 -36.74 72.20 47.58
C GLU A 112 -37.14 70.72 47.39
N ARG A 113 -37.89 70.16 48.35
CA ARG A 113 -38.36 68.77 48.28
C ARG A 113 -39.39 68.52 47.17
N LEU A 114 -40.16 69.53 46.76
CA LEU A 114 -41.03 69.43 45.59
C LEU A 114 -40.21 69.45 44.30
N ALA A 115 -39.20 70.31 44.19
CA ALA A 115 -38.30 70.36 43.03
C ALA A 115 -37.50 69.05 42.87
N GLU A 116 -37.07 68.42 43.97
CA GLU A 116 -36.46 67.08 43.95
C GLU A 116 -37.42 66.01 43.37
N LEU A 117 -38.69 66.04 43.78
CA LEU A 117 -39.71 65.11 43.29
C LEU A 117 -40.11 65.36 41.83
N GLU A 118 -40.13 66.62 41.39
CA GLU A 118 -40.34 66.98 39.98
C GLU A 118 -39.16 66.53 39.11
N ALA A 119 -37.91 66.75 39.54
CA ALA A 119 -36.72 66.27 38.86
C ALA A 119 -36.68 64.73 38.78
N PHE A 120 -37.06 64.03 39.85
CA PHE A 120 -37.19 62.57 39.84
C PHE A 120 -38.32 62.09 38.91
N SER A 121 -39.46 62.79 38.91
CA SER A 121 -40.58 62.54 37.98
C SER A 121 -40.16 62.69 36.52
N ASP A 122 -39.41 63.73 36.18
CA ASP A 122 -38.92 63.95 34.81
C ASP A 122 -37.82 62.96 34.43
N SER A 123 -36.94 62.57 35.36
CA SER A 123 -35.99 61.47 35.13
C SER A 123 -36.70 60.16 34.78
N LEU A 124 -37.76 59.81 35.53
CA LEU A 124 -38.58 58.62 35.23
C LEU A 124 -39.33 58.75 33.90
N LYS A 125 -39.73 59.95 33.47
CA LYS A 125 -40.32 60.17 32.13
C LYS A 125 -39.30 59.99 31.01
N VAL A 126 -38.05 60.40 31.22
CA VAL A 126 -36.96 60.16 30.26
C VAL A 126 -36.62 58.67 30.19
N GLU A 127 -36.55 57.99 31.33
CA GLU A 127 -36.29 56.54 31.40
C GLU A 127 -37.41 55.72 30.74
N ASN A 128 -38.69 56.03 31.01
CA ASN A 128 -39.82 55.39 30.33
C ASN A 128 -39.77 55.63 28.81
N LYS A 129 -39.49 56.85 28.33
CA LYS A 129 -39.32 57.12 26.89
C LYS A 129 -38.14 56.34 26.29
N HIS A 130 -37.06 56.14 27.04
CA HIS A 130 -35.94 55.34 26.59
C HIS A 130 -36.31 53.85 26.49
N LEU A 131 -37.04 53.31 27.46
CA LEU A 131 -37.57 51.95 27.43
C LEU A 131 -38.61 51.75 26.31
N GLU A 132 -39.51 52.70 26.09
CA GLU A 132 -40.45 52.70 24.94
C GLU A 132 -39.71 52.72 23.60
N ALA A 133 -38.63 53.50 23.48
CA ALA A 133 -37.77 53.52 22.30
C ALA A 133 -37.02 52.19 22.11
N GLN A 134 -36.41 51.62 23.16
CA GLN A 134 -35.78 50.29 23.12
C GLN A 134 -36.77 49.19 22.74
N ILE A 135 -37.98 49.18 23.32
CA ILE A 135 -39.04 48.23 22.99
C ILE A 135 -39.48 48.39 21.53
N SER A 136 -39.53 49.61 21.01
CA SER A 136 -39.88 49.88 19.62
C SER A 136 -38.77 49.45 18.65
N GLN A 137 -37.52 49.70 19.00
CA GLN A 137 -36.35 49.24 18.25
C GLN A 137 -36.29 47.70 18.22
N LEU A 138 -36.35 47.04 19.38
CA LEU A 138 -36.35 45.57 19.48
C LEU A 138 -37.54 44.94 18.74
N LYS A 139 -38.72 45.59 18.71
CA LYS A 139 -39.84 45.15 17.87
C LYS A 139 -39.53 45.29 16.38
N SER A 140 -38.86 46.35 15.95
CA SER A 140 -38.45 46.52 14.54
C SER A 140 -37.36 45.54 14.13
N GLU A 141 -36.38 45.26 15.00
CA GLU A 141 -35.32 44.27 14.76
C GLU A 141 -35.88 42.84 14.75
N LEU A 142 -36.87 42.53 15.60
CA LEU A 142 -37.54 41.23 15.62
C LEU A 142 -38.47 41.07 14.41
N ALA A 143 -39.09 42.15 13.92
CA ALA A 143 -39.84 42.16 12.67
C ALA A 143 -38.94 41.99 11.44
N SER A 144 -37.85 42.75 11.32
CA SER A 144 -36.92 42.61 10.19
C SER A 144 -36.26 41.23 10.19
N ARG A 145 -35.88 40.71 11.36
CA ARG A 145 -35.33 39.36 11.48
C ARG A 145 -36.36 38.27 11.16
N ALA A 146 -37.66 38.51 11.37
CA ALA A 146 -38.72 37.63 10.89
C ALA A 146 -38.90 37.71 9.36
N GLU A 147 -38.82 38.92 8.77
CA GLU A 147 -38.85 39.13 7.32
C GLU A 147 -37.60 38.59 6.60
N GLU A 148 -36.44 38.51 7.27
CA GLU A 148 -35.22 37.88 6.75
C GLU A 148 -35.25 36.35 6.91
N THR A 149 -35.76 35.83 8.04
CA THR A 149 -35.78 34.38 8.28
C THR A 149 -36.92 33.65 7.60
N ASN A 150 -38.09 34.24 7.37
CA ASN A 150 -39.17 33.60 6.60
C ASN A 150 -38.76 33.17 5.18
N PRO A 151 -38.19 34.04 4.30
CA PRO A 151 -37.80 33.63 2.96
C PRO A 151 -36.63 32.66 2.95
N GLU A 152 -35.75 32.70 3.96
CA GLU A 152 -34.66 31.74 4.09
C GLU A 152 -35.16 30.36 4.57
N LEU A 153 -36.08 30.32 5.55
CA LEU A 153 -36.78 29.10 5.94
C LEU A 153 -37.65 28.53 4.81
N SER A 154 -38.29 29.38 4.01
CA SER A 154 -39.01 28.96 2.79
C SER A 154 -38.05 28.38 1.76
N ARG A 155 -36.90 29.01 1.50
CA ARG A 155 -35.86 28.45 0.60
C ARG A 155 -35.28 27.14 1.10
N GLN A 156 -35.07 27.00 2.40
CA GLN A 156 -34.62 25.75 3.00
C GLN A 156 -35.71 24.67 2.92
N LEU A 157 -36.98 25.03 3.11
CA LEU A 157 -38.11 24.13 2.92
C LEU A 157 -38.31 23.71 1.45
N ASP A 158 -38.11 24.63 0.50
CA ASP A 158 -38.15 24.36 -0.93
C ASP A 158 -36.96 23.48 -1.34
N SER A 159 -35.75 23.78 -0.84
CA SER A 159 -34.53 22.98 -1.07
C SER A 159 -34.65 21.56 -0.48
N LEU A 160 -35.26 21.42 0.70
CA LEU A 160 -35.56 20.11 1.30
C LEU A 160 -36.69 19.39 0.56
N GLN A 161 -37.58 20.11 -0.13
CA GLN A 161 -38.58 19.51 -1.01
C GLN A 161 -37.97 19.04 -2.34
N THR A 162 -37.03 19.78 -2.93
CA THR A 162 -36.28 19.32 -4.11
C THR A 162 -35.36 18.15 -3.77
N GLU A 163 -34.59 18.22 -2.68
CA GLU A 163 -33.77 17.10 -2.20
C GLU A 163 -34.63 15.87 -1.89
N LYS A 164 -35.81 16.04 -1.28
CA LYS A 164 -36.77 14.95 -1.08
C LYS A 164 -37.32 14.38 -2.39
N ALA A 165 -37.53 15.21 -3.43
CA ALA A 165 -37.97 14.75 -4.74
C ALA A 165 -36.86 13.94 -5.44
N GLU A 166 -35.63 14.46 -5.44
CA GLU A 166 -34.44 13.77 -5.96
C GLU A 166 -34.18 12.45 -5.21
N LEU A 167 -34.31 12.42 -3.88
CA LEU A 167 -34.20 11.19 -3.08
C LEU A 167 -35.35 10.20 -3.35
N LEU A 168 -36.54 10.66 -3.72
CA LEU A 168 -37.65 9.78 -4.15
C LEU A 168 -37.41 9.22 -5.56
N GLU A 169 -36.82 10.00 -6.47
CA GLU A 169 -36.42 9.54 -7.81
C GLU A 169 -35.25 8.54 -7.73
N VAL A 170 -34.22 8.85 -6.94
CA VAL A 170 -33.11 7.92 -6.63
C VAL A 170 -33.63 6.64 -5.95
N LYS A 171 -34.62 6.74 -5.06
CA LYS A 171 -35.29 5.56 -4.48
C LYS A 171 -36.08 4.76 -5.52
N ALA A 172 -36.78 5.42 -6.44
CA ALA A 172 -37.49 4.74 -7.52
C ALA A 172 -36.52 4.02 -8.47
N GLU A 173 -35.39 4.64 -8.81
CA GLU A 173 -34.34 4.04 -9.63
C GLU A 173 -33.58 2.92 -8.91
N LEU A 174 -33.38 3.01 -7.59
CA LEU A 174 -32.87 1.92 -6.77
C LEU A 174 -33.84 0.74 -6.69
N ASN A 175 -35.15 1.00 -6.56
CA ASN A 175 -36.18 -0.04 -6.62
C ASN A 175 -36.22 -0.69 -8.01
N ARG A 176 -36.14 0.09 -9.09
CA ARG A 176 -36.09 -0.40 -10.48
C ARG A 176 -34.88 -1.31 -10.69
N LYS A 177 -33.70 -0.90 -10.22
CA LYS A 177 -32.47 -1.72 -10.21
C LYS A 177 -32.58 -2.96 -9.30
N LEU A 178 -33.33 -2.90 -8.21
CA LEU A 178 -33.57 -4.06 -7.34
C LEU A 178 -34.50 -5.08 -8.02
N GLU A 179 -35.53 -4.63 -8.73
CA GLU A 179 -36.40 -5.49 -9.56
C GLU A 179 -35.64 -6.08 -10.75
N GLU A 180 -34.78 -5.31 -11.41
CA GLU A 180 -33.86 -5.80 -12.45
C GLU A 180 -32.90 -6.87 -11.89
N ALA A 181 -32.22 -6.61 -10.77
CA ALA A 181 -31.34 -7.58 -10.13
C ALA A 181 -32.08 -8.84 -9.60
N GLN A 182 -33.31 -8.70 -9.11
CA GLN A 182 -34.15 -9.85 -8.74
C GLN A 182 -34.55 -10.69 -9.95
N LYS A 183 -34.82 -10.05 -11.10
CA LYS A 183 -35.09 -10.73 -12.36
C LYS A 183 -33.84 -11.43 -12.90
N GLU A 184 -32.67 -10.79 -12.85
CA GLU A 184 -31.37 -11.40 -13.20
C GLU A 184 -31.07 -12.61 -12.29
N ILE A 185 -31.29 -12.51 -10.98
CA ILE A 185 -31.16 -13.65 -10.05
C ILE A 185 -32.15 -14.76 -10.38
N GLY A 186 -33.37 -14.43 -10.79
CA GLY A 186 -34.36 -15.41 -11.27
C GLY A 186 -33.91 -16.13 -12.54
N GLN A 187 -33.38 -15.40 -13.52
CA GLN A 187 -32.84 -15.96 -14.77
C GLN A 187 -31.58 -16.81 -14.50
N LEU A 188 -30.66 -16.36 -13.65
CA LEU A 188 -29.48 -17.12 -13.24
C LEU A 188 -29.83 -18.40 -12.45
N HIS A 189 -30.92 -18.39 -11.68
CA HIS A 189 -31.41 -19.59 -11.01
C HIS A 189 -32.03 -20.59 -12.00
N GLU A 190 -32.78 -20.10 -12.99
CA GLU A 190 -33.34 -20.93 -14.05
C GLU A 190 -32.24 -21.51 -14.97
N ASP A 191 -31.26 -20.70 -15.39
CA ASP A 191 -30.06 -21.14 -16.11
C ASP A 191 -29.27 -22.20 -15.30
N TYR A 192 -29.16 -22.03 -13.99
CA TYR A 192 -28.53 -23.02 -13.10
C TYR A 192 -29.32 -24.33 -13.04
N ASN A 193 -30.65 -24.27 -12.95
CA ASN A 193 -31.51 -25.46 -12.95
C ASN A 193 -31.44 -26.20 -14.29
N GLN A 194 -31.48 -25.47 -15.41
CA GLN A 194 -31.31 -26.03 -16.75
C GLN A 194 -29.91 -26.63 -16.94
N LYS A 195 -28.84 -25.96 -16.48
CA LYS A 195 -27.48 -26.50 -16.51
C LYS A 195 -27.32 -27.75 -15.64
N SER A 196 -27.95 -27.80 -14.47
CA SER A 196 -27.99 -28.99 -13.60
C SER A 196 -28.69 -30.17 -14.27
N ALA A 197 -29.82 -29.94 -14.95
CA ALA A 197 -30.50 -30.97 -15.74
C ALA A 197 -29.64 -31.44 -16.93
N LEU A 198 -28.93 -30.53 -17.59
CA LEU A 198 -28.04 -30.85 -18.71
C LEU A 198 -26.79 -31.61 -18.25
N GLU A 199 -26.22 -31.28 -17.08
CA GLU A 199 -25.15 -32.06 -16.44
C GLU A 199 -25.62 -33.47 -16.03
N GLN A 200 -26.87 -33.64 -15.63
CA GLN A 200 -27.47 -34.96 -15.37
C GLN A 200 -27.67 -35.77 -16.67
N SER A 201 -28.13 -35.15 -17.77
CA SER A 201 -28.20 -35.80 -19.09
C SER A 201 -26.81 -36.23 -19.57
N LEU A 202 -25.83 -35.33 -19.51
CA LEU A 202 -24.45 -35.63 -19.91
C LEU A 202 -23.83 -36.73 -19.03
N SER A 203 -24.18 -36.79 -17.74
CA SER A 203 -23.76 -37.88 -16.85
C SER A 203 -24.36 -39.23 -17.28
N HIS A 204 -25.63 -39.24 -17.71
CA HIS A 204 -26.29 -40.43 -18.24
C HIS A 204 -25.68 -40.88 -19.57
N GLU A 205 -25.49 -39.95 -20.52
CA GLU A 205 -24.82 -40.20 -21.81
C GLU A 205 -23.38 -40.71 -21.61
N VAL A 206 -22.60 -40.12 -20.71
CA VAL A 206 -21.25 -40.61 -20.37
C VAL A 206 -21.29 -42.00 -19.74
N SER A 207 -22.31 -42.32 -18.93
CA SER A 207 -22.50 -43.67 -18.39
C SER A 207 -22.87 -44.68 -19.48
N GLU A 208 -23.69 -44.30 -20.46
CA GLU A 208 -24.08 -45.16 -21.58
C GLU A 208 -22.92 -45.35 -22.58
N LEU A 209 -22.19 -44.29 -22.91
CA LEU A 209 -20.96 -44.38 -23.70
C LEU A 209 -19.90 -45.24 -23.01
N LYS A 210 -19.79 -45.15 -21.69
CA LYS A 210 -18.90 -46.03 -20.90
C LYS A 210 -19.33 -47.49 -20.94
N SER A 211 -20.64 -47.80 -21.00
CA SER A 211 -21.11 -49.18 -21.18
C SER A 211 -20.83 -49.68 -22.60
N LYS A 212 -21.09 -48.87 -23.63
CA LYS A 212 -20.77 -49.15 -25.04
C LYS A 212 -19.27 -49.33 -25.29
N VAL A 213 -18.41 -48.54 -24.64
CA VAL A 213 -16.95 -48.75 -24.68
C VAL A 213 -16.58 -50.07 -23.98
N SER A 214 -17.19 -50.40 -22.85
CA SER A 214 -16.97 -51.69 -22.16
C SER A 214 -17.31 -52.88 -23.07
N THR A 215 -18.48 -52.87 -23.73
CA THR A 215 -18.86 -53.95 -24.66
C THR A 215 -17.94 -54.02 -25.89
N LEU A 216 -17.57 -52.89 -26.48
CA LEU A 216 -16.61 -52.86 -27.60
C LEU A 216 -15.20 -53.33 -27.19
N THR A 217 -14.75 -53.05 -25.97
CA THR A 217 -13.46 -53.60 -25.48
C THR A 217 -13.55 -55.11 -25.23
N ALA A 218 -14.68 -55.63 -24.75
CA ALA A 218 -14.90 -57.06 -24.61
C ALA A 218 -14.95 -57.78 -25.98
N GLU A 219 -15.62 -57.19 -26.97
CA GLU A 219 -15.61 -57.68 -28.36
C GLU A 219 -14.21 -57.64 -28.98
N ASN A 220 -13.43 -56.60 -28.74
CA ASN A 220 -12.08 -56.51 -29.29
C ASN A 220 -11.13 -57.52 -28.61
N LEU A 221 -11.38 -57.87 -27.34
CA LEU A 221 -10.68 -58.96 -26.66
C LEU A 221 -11.05 -60.33 -27.26
N THR A 222 -12.33 -60.62 -27.54
CA THR A 222 -12.70 -61.89 -28.20
C THR A 222 -12.18 -61.98 -29.64
N LYS A 223 -12.15 -60.86 -30.37
CA LYS A 223 -11.51 -60.78 -31.70
C LYS A 223 -9.99 -60.99 -31.62
N ALA A 224 -9.31 -60.44 -30.61
CA ALA A 224 -7.88 -60.68 -30.39
C ALA A 224 -7.58 -62.16 -30.10
N ASN A 225 -8.34 -62.80 -29.20
CA ASN A 225 -8.19 -64.22 -28.89
C ASN A 225 -8.41 -65.11 -30.13
N LEU A 226 -9.38 -64.77 -31.00
CA LEU A 226 -9.60 -65.48 -32.27
C LEU A 226 -8.44 -65.29 -33.26
N VAL A 227 -7.84 -64.10 -33.31
CA VAL A 227 -6.63 -63.84 -34.11
C VAL A 227 -5.44 -64.64 -33.58
N GLU A 228 -5.29 -64.79 -32.27
CA GLU A 228 -4.25 -65.63 -31.64
C GLU A 228 -4.46 -67.12 -31.96
N GLU A 229 -5.71 -67.62 -31.92
CA GLU A 229 -6.07 -68.98 -32.35
C GLU A 229 -5.79 -69.23 -33.85
N ILE A 230 -5.97 -68.21 -34.69
CA ILE A 230 -5.64 -68.28 -36.13
C ILE A 230 -4.12 -68.32 -36.36
N HIS A 231 -3.32 -67.58 -35.59
CA HIS A 231 -1.86 -67.65 -35.68
C HIS A 231 -1.33 -69.02 -35.26
N GLY A 232 -1.79 -69.58 -34.12
CA GLY A 232 -1.38 -70.92 -33.70
C GLY A 232 -1.65 -72.00 -34.74
N LYS A 233 -2.82 -71.95 -35.40
CA LYS A 233 -3.15 -72.86 -36.53
C LYS A 233 -2.32 -72.63 -37.78
N LEU A 234 -1.80 -71.42 -37.99
CA LEU A 234 -0.89 -71.12 -39.09
C LEU A 234 0.52 -71.66 -38.81
N ASP A 235 0.99 -71.53 -37.57
CA ASP A 235 2.27 -72.07 -37.12
C ASP A 235 2.28 -73.62 -37.16
N ASP A 236 1.21 -74.28 -36.69
CA ASP A 236 0.97 -75.73 -36.85
C ASP A 236 1.09 -76.19 -38.32
N LEU A 237 0.57 -75.39 -39.25
CA LEU A 237 0.62 -75.68 -40.69
C LEU A 237 1.99 -75.38 -41.30
N LEU A 238 2.71 -74.38 -40.79
CA LEU A 238 4.08 -74.08 -41.20
C LEU A 238 5.03 -75.20 -40.80
N GLU A 239 5.05 -75.60 -39.52
CA GLU A 239 5.87 -76.73 -39.04
C GLU A 239 5.59 -78.00 -39.85
N ARG A 240 4.32 -78.31 -40.11
CA ARG A 240 3.91 -79.46 -40.92
C ARG A 240 4.36 -79.35 -42.38
N SER A 241 4.49 -78.14 -42.94
CA SER A 241 5.06 -77.91 -44.27
C SER A 241 6.58 -78.12 -44.29
N GLU A 242 7.27 -77.83 -43.19
CA GLU A 242 8.72 -77.99 -43.06
C GLU A 242 9.10 -79.46 -42.87
N THR A 243 8.35 -80.21 -42.05
CA THR A 243 8.54 -81.66 -41.93
C THR A 243 8.35 -82.38 -43.27
N LEU A 244 7.33 -82.01 -44.05
CA LEU A 244 7.10 -82.57 -45.39
C LEU A 244 8.21 -82.18 -46.39
N ARG A 245 8.80 -80.98 -46.23
CA ARG A 245 9.97 -80.55 -47.03
C ARG A 245 11.20 -81.41 -46.72
N SER A 246 11.47 -81.66 -45.45
CA SER A 246 12.58 -82.53 -45.01
C SER A 246 12.40 -83.99 -45.43
N GLU A 247 11.17 -84.53 -45.38
CA GLU A 247 10.87 -85.87 -45.92
C GLU A 247 11.11 -85.94 -47.44
N LEU A 248 10.74 -84.89 -48.18
CA LEU A 248 10.96 -84.82 -49.62
C LEU A 248 12.46 -84.73 -49.97
N GLU A 249 13.23 -83.93 -49.24
CA GLU A 249 14.69 -83.81 -49.40
C GLU A 249 15.42 -85.12 -49.07
N ALA A 250 14.99 -85.84 -48.04
CA ALA A 250 15.53 -87.17 -47.75
C ALA A 250 15.26 -88.15 -48.91
N LYS A 251 14.06 -88.11 -49.50
CA LYS A 251 13.69 -88.99 -50.62
C LYS A 251 14.33 -88.63 -51.96
N THR A 252 14.63 -87.36 -52.23
CA THR A 252 15.44 -87.02 -53.42
C THR A 252 16.90 -87.47 -53.25
N LEU A 253 17.44 -87.42 -52.04
CA LEU A 253 18.82 -87.85 -51.76
C LEU A 253 18.97 -89.39 -51.85
N GLU A 254 18.00 -90.17 -51.34
CA GLU A 254 17.91 -91.61 -51.61
C GLU A 254 17.85 -91.92 -53.11
N LEU A 255 17.00 -91.21 -53.86
CA LEU A 255 16.80 -91.41 -55.29
C LEU A 255 18.08 -91.12 -56.10
N ASP A 256 18.85 -90.09 -55.74
CA ASP A 256 20.13 -89.78 -56.38
C ASP A 256 21.22 -90.79 -56.03
N GLY A 257 21.20 -91.39 -54.84
CA GLY A 257 22.01 -92.57 -54.51
C GLY A 257 21.70 -93.76 -55.42
N CYS A 258 20.42 -94.08 -55.61
CA CYS A 258 19.99 -95.14 -56.53
C CYS A 258 20.40 -94.87 -57.99
N LYS A 259 20.31 -93.61 -58.46
CA LYS A 259 20.81 -93.24 -59.80
C LYS A 259 22.31 -93.47 -59.94
N GLN A 260 23.12 -93.13 -58.93
CA GLN A 260 24.57 -93.34 -58.96
C GLN A 260 24.91 -94.84 -59.01
N SER A 261 24.19 -95.68 -58.25
CA SER A 261 24.37 -97.14 -58.30
C SER A 261 24.01 -97.72 -59.68
N LEU A 262 22.90 -97.30 -60.28
CA LEU A 262 22.51 -97.68 -61.65
C LEU A 262 23.52 -97.24 -62.73
N VAL A 263 24.18 -96.10 -62.54
CA VAL A 263 25.28 -95.66 -63.43
C VAL A 263 26.52 -96.54 -63.25
N ALA A 264 26.83 -96.97 -62.01
CA ALA A 264 27.93 -97.89 -61.74
C ALA A 264 27.71 -99.26 -62.40
N GLU A 265 26.54 -99.89 -62.20
CA GLU A 265 26.20 -101.15 -62.88
C GLU A 265 26.19 -101.02 -64.41
N ARG A 266 25.66 -99.91 -64.94
CA ARG A 266 25.69 -99.67 -66.39
C ARG A 266 27.11 -99.65 -66.94
N ASN A 267 28.08 -99.14 -66.19
CA ASN A 267 29.48 -99.10 -66.60
C ASN A 267 30.10 -100.51 -66.57
N THR A 268 29.87 -101.31 -65.52
CA THR A 268 30.40 -102.69 -65.47
C THR A 268 29.83 -103.58 -66.59
N VAL A 269 28.56 -103.39 -66.98
CA VAL A 269 27.97 -104.06 -68.15
C VAL A 269 28.65 -103.65 -69.46
N VAL A 270 29.08 -102.39 -69.61
CA VAL A 270 29.84 -101.94 -70.79
C VAL A 270 31.24 -102.56 -70.84
N ASP A 271 31.92 -102.68 -69.70
CA ASP A 271 33.23 -103.32 -69.61
C ASP A 271 33.16 -104.82 -69.92
N LEU A 272 32.16 -105.53 -69.39
CA LEU A 272 31.89 -106.94 -69.72
C LEU A 272 31.57 -107.15 -71.21
N GLN A 273 30.86 -106.22 -71.85
CA GLN A 273 30.65 -106.25 -73.31
C GLN A 273 31.95 -106.01 -74.11
N ALA A 274 32.89 -105.22 -73.58
CA ALA A 274 34.20 -105.02 -74.19
C ALA A 274 35.08 -106.28 -74.08
N GLU A 275 35.05 -106.97 -72.93
CA GLU A 275 35.72 -108.26 -72.71
C GLU A 275 35.20 -109.33 -73.69
N LEU A 276 33.86 -109.47 -73.83
CA LEU A 276 33.24 -110.44 -74.72
C LEU A 276 33.71 -110.28 -76.18
N ARG A 277 33.82 -109.04 -76.66
CA ARG A 277 34.34 -108.72 -78.01
C ARG A 277 35.82 -109.11 -78.17
N ARG A 278 36.65 -108.92 -77.14
CA ARG A 278 38.06 -109.37 -77.15
C ARG A 278 38.16 -110.89 -77.26
N ILE A 279 37.31 -111.63 -76.55
CA ILE A 279 37.28 -113.11 -76.59
C ILE A 279 36.85 -113.59 -77.99
N GLN A 280 35.78 -113.01 -78.55
CA GLN A 280 35.32 -113.33 -79.91
C GLN A 280 36.41 -113.10 -80.97
N ALA A 281 37.16 -111.99 -80.89
CA ALA A 281 38.25 -111.68 -81.81
C ALA A 281 39.45 -112.65 -81.71
N ARG A 282 39.73 -113.20 -80.52
CA ARG A 282 40.77 -114.23 -80.35
C ARG A 282 40.34 -115.57 -80.93
N LEU A 283 39.05 -115.93 -80.80
CA LEU A 283 38.51 -117.17 -81.34
C LEU A 283 38.54 -117.19 -82.88
N THR A 284 38.20 -116.08 -83.54
CA THR A 284 38.27 -115.99 -85.01
C THR A 284 39.71 -116.03 -85.54
N SER A 285 40.69 -115.43 -84.85
CA SER A 285 42.12 -115.58 -85.20
C SER A 285 42.55 -117.06 -85.17
N ALA A 286 42.24 -117.75 -84.07
CA ALA A 286 42.62 -119.15 -83.89
C ALA A 286 41.99 -120.09 -84.94
N LEU A 287 40.75 -119.82 -85.38
CA LEU A 287 40.10 -120.59 -86.45
C LEU A 287 40.81 -120.43 -87.81
N VAL A 288 41.24 -119.20 -88.16
CA VAL A 288 41.99 -118.93 -89.40
C VAL A 288 43.39 -119.54 -89.36
N GLU A 289 44.06 -119.52 -88.21
CA GLU A 289 45.33 -120.21 -87.98
C GLU A 289 45.19 -121.74 -88.13
N LEU A 290 44.08 -122.33 -87.67
CA LEU A 290 43.81 -123.75 -87.84
C LEU A 290 43.55 -124.12 -89.30
N GLU A 291 42.72 -123.35 -90.01
CA GLU A 291 42.36 -123.60 -91.41
C GLU A 291 43.57 -123.49 -92.34
N THR A 292 44.41 -122.48 -92.13
CA THR A 292 45.65 -122.29 -92.89
C THR A 292 46.69 -123.38 -92.60
N SER A 293 46.84 -123.80 -91.34
CA SER A 293 47.74 -124.89 -90.95
C SER A 293 47.34 -126.23 -91.59
N TRP A 294 46.06 -126.58 -91.52
CA TRP A 294 45.56 -127.88 -91.97
C TRP A 294 45.56 -127.99 -93.51
N LYS A 295 45.23 -126.91 -94.25
CA LYS A 295 45.39 -126.85 -95.73
C LYS A 295 46.82 -127.08 -96.22
N LEU A 296 47.84 -126.89 -95.37
CA LEU A 296 49.25 -126.99 -95.74
C LEU A 296 49.81 -128.43 -95.64
N PHE A 297 49.16 -129.32 -94.88
CA PHE A 297 49.66 -130.68 -94.63
C PHE A 297 48.96 -131.79 -95.45
N PHE A 298 47.73 -131.60 -95.92
CA PHE A 298 46.96 -132.65 -96.62
C PHE A 298 46.17 -132.11 -97.84
N PRO A 299 46.78 -132.09 -99.05
CA PRO A 299 46.16 -131.47 -100.23
C PRO A 299 45.01 -132.24 -100.91
N GLU A 300 44.95 -133.57 -100.77
CA GLU A 300 44.03 -134.44 -101.53
C GLU A 300 43.19 -135.39 -100.64
N ARG A 301 42.71 -134.90 -99.49
CA ARG A 301 41.64 -135.61 -98.76
C ARG A 301 40.77 -134.67 -97.93
N ASP A 302 39.46 -134.74 -98.16
CA ASP A 302 38.46 -133.99 -97.41
C ASP A 302 38.44 -134.40 -95.92
N PHE A 303 38.02 -133.45 -95.09
CA PHE A 303 37.92 -133.56 -93.64
C PHE A 303 36.46 -133.33 -93.24
N ASN A 304 35.91 -134.19 -92.40
CA ASN A 304 34.49 -134.16 -92.03
C ASN A 304 34.19 -132.96 -91.11
N ALA A 305 33.82 -131.83 -91.73
CA ALA A 305 33.32 -130.66 -91.03
C ALA A 305 32.05 -130.95 -90.20
N GLU A 306 31.25 -131.96 -90.59
CA GLU A 306 30.02 -132.34 -89.90
C GLU A 306 30.23 -132.76 -88.44
N THR A 307 31.30 -133.50 -88.12
CA THR A 307 31.54 -133.98 -86.76
C THR A 307 31.90 -132.83 -85.81
N VAL A 308 32.81 -131.95 -86.24
CA VAL A 308 33.18 -130.75 -85.47
C VAL A 308 32.00 -129.76 -85.41
N SER A 309 31.22 -129.63 -86.47
CA SER A 309 30.02 -128.79 -86.49
C SER A 309 28.94 -129.31 -85.52
N SER A 310 28.80 -130.62 -85.36
CA SER A 310 27.87 -131.24 -84.41
C SER A 310 28.25 -130.91 -82.95
N GLU A 311 29.51 -131.11 -82.57
CA GLU A 311 29.99 -130.78 -81.21
C GLU A 311 29.95 -129.26 -80.95
N MET A 312 30.33 -128.43 -81.92
CA MET A 312 30.23 -126.97 -81.83
C MET A 312 28.77 -126.51 -81.66
N SER A 313 27.84 -127.14 -82.38
CA SER A 313 26.39 -126.89 -82.22
C SER A 313 25.88 -127.33 -80.85
N GLN A 314 26.38 -128.44 -80.31
CA GLN A 314 26.01 -128.93 -78.99
C GLN A 314 26.48 -127.95 -77.88
N ILE A 315 27.71 -127.43 -77.99
CA ILE A 315 28.23 -126.39 -77.09
C ILE A 315 27.42 -125.09 -77.22
N VAL A 316 27.09 -124.64 -78.43
CA VAL A 316 26.25 -123.46 -78.66
C VAL A 316 24.84 -123.65 -78.10
N CYS A 317 24.26 -124.84 -78.21
CA CYS A 317 23.00 -125.17 -77.55
C CYS A 317 23.11 -125.12 -76.03
N SER A 318 24.19 -125.63 -75.42
CA SER A 318 24.42 -125.50 -73.98
C SER A 318 24.58 -124.04 -73.54
N VAL A 319 25.34 -123.22 -74.28
CA VAL A 319 25.47 -121.78 -73.99
C VAL A 319 24.13 -121.05 -74.16
N SER A 320 23.30 -121.43 -75.13
CA SER A 320 21.94 -120.91 -75.29
C SER A 320 21.01 -121.33 -74.14
N GLN A 321 21.17 -122.54 -73.59
CA GLN A 321 20.45 -122.98 -72.39
C GLN A 321 20.88 -122.18 -71.16
N TRP A 322 22.18 -121.94 -70.95
CA TRP A 322 22.66 -121.05 -69.89
C TRP A 322 22.15 -119.60 -70.05
N GLY A 323 22.09 -119.10 -71.29
CA GLY A 323 21.48 -117.80 -71.59
C GLY A 323 20.01 -117.73 -71.14
N LYS A 324 19.22 -118.75 -71.47
CA LYS A 324 17.80 -118.85 -71.06
C LYS A 324 17.62 -119.03 -69.56
N VAL A 325 18.54 -119.72 -68.87
CA VAL A 325 18.54 -119.82 -67.41
C VAL A 325 18.81 -118.45 -66.78
N ASN A 326 19.74 -117.67 -67.33
CA ASN A 326 19.98 -116.29 -66.87
C ASN A 326 18.78 -115.37 -67.16
N GLU A 327 18.14 -115.47 -68.33
CA GLU A 327 16.90 -114.73 -68.63
C GLU A 327 15.76 -115.11 -67.68
N GLN A 328 15.61 -116.40 -67.34
CA GLN A 328 14.63 -116.88 -66.37
C GLN A 328 14.93 -116.34 -64.97
N ILE A 329 16.17 -116.39 -64.49
CA ILE A 329 16.58 -115.82 -63.20
C ILE A 329 16.28 -114.31 -63.14
N LEU A 330 16.54 -113.58 -64.24
CA LEU A 330 16.24 -112.15 -64.32
C LEU A 330 14.72 -111.89 -64.33
N HIS A 331 13.93 -112.73 -65.00
CA HIS A 331 12.46 -112.66 -64.96
C HIS A 331 11.90 -112.98 -63.58
N ASP A 332 12.44 -114.00 -62.90
CA ASP A 332 12.04 -114.40 -61.55
C ASP A 332 12.36 -113.28 -60.54
N ILE A 333 13.55 -112.65 -60.63
CA ILE A 333 13.94 -111.48 -59.82
C ILE A 333 13.02 -110.28 -60.09
N LEU A 334 12.69 -109.99 -61.35
CA LEU A 334 11.78 -108.90 -61.70
C LEU A 334 10.35 -109.18 -61.19
N SER A 335 9.88 -110.43 -61.28
CA SER A 335 8.57 -110.82 -60.73
C SER A 335 8.52 -110.71 -59.20
N PHE A 336 9.64 -110.99 -58.52
CA PHE A 336 9.76 -110.80 -57.08
C PHE A 336 9.74 -109.31 -56.70
N LEU A 337 10.42 -108.45 -57.45
CA LEU A 337 10.38 -107.00 -57.28
C LEU A 337 8.98 -106.42 -57.57
N GLU A 338 8.29 -106.90 -58.61
CA GLU A 338 6.95 -106.47 -58.97
C GLU A 338 5.90 -106.93 -57.93
N ALA A 339 6.04 -108.14 -57.40
CA ALA A 339 5.24 -108.62 -56.26
C ALA A 339 5.48 -107.81 -54.98
N VAL A 340 6.74 -107.44 -54.68
CA VAL A 340 7.07 -106.57 -53.53
C VAL A 340 6.49 -105.16 -53.73
N LEU A 341 6.52 -104.61 -54.94
CA LEU A 341 5.98 -103.28 -55.24
C LEU A 341 4.45 -103.22 -55.21
N SER A 342 3.75 -104.30 -55.59
CA SER A 342 2.29 -104.31 -55.65
C SER A 342 1.59 -104.33 -54.29
N ASP A 343 2.28 -104.72 -53.21
CA ASP A 343 1.69 -104.93 -51.87
C ASP A 343 1.98 -103.76 -50.90
N TYR A 344 2.57 -102.66 -51.38
CA TYR A 344 2.98 -101.48 -50.59
C TYR A 344 1.82 -100.57 -50.11
N GLY A 345 0.62 -101.12 -49.99
CA GLY A 345 -0.59 -100.39 -49.57
C GLY A 345 -0.75 -100.23 -48.05
N ASP A 346 -0.39 -101.26 -47.26
CA ASP A 346 -0.69 -101.31 -45.82
C ASP A 346 0.56 -101.28 -44.94
N LYS A 347 0.51 -100.48 -43.86
CA LYS A 347 1.65 -100.28 -42.95
C LYS A 347 1.67 -101.36 -41.85
N ASN A 348 2.89 -101.77 -41.47
CA ASN A 348 3.24 -102.62 -40.30
C ASN A 348 3.28 -104.15 -40.50
N GLY A 349 3.34 -104.68 -41.73
CA GLY A 349 3.42 -106.14 -41.98
C GLY A 349 4.82 -106.76 -42.13
N VAL A 350 5.74 -106.12 -42.86
CA VAL A 350 6.74 -106.86 -43.68
C VAL A 350 8.19 -106.86 -43.12
N SER A 351 8.47 -106.18 -42.00
CA SER A 351 9.85 -106.00 -41.50
C SER A 351 10.58 -107.28 -41.06
N ALA A 352 9.88 -108.40 -40.86
CA ALA A 352 10.45 -109.63 -40.29
C ALA A 352 10.84 -110.71 -41.31
N SER A 353 10.31 -110.67 -42.54
CA SER A 353 10.49 -111.74 -43.53
C SER A 353 11.66 -111.49 -44.50
N ILE A 354 11.98 -110.21 -44.75
CA ILE A 354 13.02 -109.79 -45.71
C ILE A 354 14.43 -110.15 -45.21
N PRO A 355 14.86 -109.81 -43.98
CA PRO A 355 16.23 -110.12 -43.52
C PRO A 355 16.57 -111.61 -43.60
N SER A 356 15.64 -112.47 -43.15
CA SER A 356 15.83 -113.93 -43.13
C SER A 356 16.02 -114.56 -44.52
N LYS A 357 15.51 -113.95 -45.60
CA LYS A 357 15.80 -114.38 -46.98
C LYS A 357 17.14 -113.84 -47.48
N VAL A 358 17.48 -112.60 -47.13
CA VAL A 358 18.71 -111.95 -47.56
C VAL A 358 19.94 -112.61 -46.90
N GLU A 359 19.89 -112.95 -45.61
CA GLU A 359 20.95 -113.72 -44.93
C GLU A 359 21.14 -115.11 -45.57
N GLU A 360 20.07 -115.78 -46.00
CA GLU A 360 20.16 -117.08 -46.68
C GLU A 360 20.85 -116.99 -48.05
N TYR A 361 20.92 -115.81 -48.67
CA TYR A 361 21.64 -115.56 -49.93
C TYR A 361 23.04 -114.95 -49.72
N LEU A 362 23.23 -114.07 -48.74
CA LEU A 362 24.55 -113.54 -48.38
C LEU A 362 25.50 -114.62 -47.87
N ALA A 363 25.01 -115.58 -47.08
CA ALA A 363 25.79 -116.75 -46.65
C ALA A 363 26.27 -117.64 -47.83
N LYS A 364 25.68 -117.50 -49.03
CA LYS A 364 26.10 -118.17 -50.27
C LYS A 364 27.11 -117.34 -51.09
N LEU A 365 27.36 -116.08 -50.71
CA LEU A 365 28.24 -115.12 -51.40
C LEU A 365 29.50 -114.75 -50.61
N GLU A 366 29.45 -114.69 -49.26
CA GLU A 366 30.61 -114.28 -48.43
C GLU A 366 31.74 -115.33 -48.37
N ASN A 367 31.57 -116.51 -48.97
CA ASN A 367 32.58 -117.57 -49.00
C ASN A 367 33.75 -117.33 -49.99
N SER A 368 33.95 -116.09 -50.49
CA SER A 368 35.02 -115.77 -51.46
C SER A 368 35.70 -114.40 -51.28
N HIS A 369 36.79 -114.40 -50.50
CA HIS A 369 37.92 -113.43 -50.44
C HIS A 369 37.80 -112.14 -49.59
N GLY A 370 38.95 -111.64 -49.11
CA GLY A 370 39.10 -110.45 -48.24
C GLY A 370 40.57 -110.01 -48.01
N ASP A 371 40.79 -109.16 -46.98
CA ASP A 371 42.04 -108.56 -46.43
C ASP A 371 42.75 -107.39 -47.18
N GLN A 372 42.70 -106.17 -46.60
CA GLN A 372 43.87 -105.31 -46.25
C GLN A 372 43.46 -103.96 -45.60
N ALA A 373 44.26 -103.43 -44.65
CA ALA A 373 44.03 -102.14 -43.94
C ALA A 373 45.31 -101.55 -43.27
N ASP A 374 45.13 -100.41 -42.58
CA ASP A 374 45.96 -99.77 -41.52
C ASP A 374 47.08 -98.74 -41.79
N VAL A 375 47.36 -97.97 -40.71
CA VAL A 375 48.48 -97.03 -40.39
C VAL A 375 48.37 -95.54 -40.79
N ILE A 376 48.35 -94.65 -39.77
CA ILE A 376 49.18 -93.42 -39.54
C ILE A 376 48.44 -92.42 -38.61
N THR A 377 48.95 -92.18 -37.40
CA THR A 377 48.76 -90.95 -36.57
C THR A 377 49.92 -90.81 -35.57
N SER A 378 50.40 -89.58 -35.29
CA SER A 378 51.05 -89.10 -34.03
C SER A 378 52.05 -87.92 -34.25
N MET A 379 52.34 -87.19 -33.16
CA MET A 379 53.38 -86.15 -32.93
C MET A 379 53.15 -84.71 -33.41
N LYS A 380 52.80 -83.80 -32.49
CA LYS A 380 53.70 -82.73 -31.94
C LYS A 380 53.00 -81.78 -30.96
N VAL A 381 53.66 -81.53 -29.82
CA VAL A 381 53.41 -80.45 -28.83
C VAL A 381 54.80 -80.00 -28.32
N GLU A 382 54.86 -78.98 -27.46
CA GLU A 382 56.00 -78.59 -26.62
C GLU A 382 57.05 -77.64 -27.23
N GLU A 383 56.71 -76.34 -27.33
CA GLU A 383 57.70 -75.25 -27.34
C GLU A 383 57.20 -74.05 -26.51
N VAL A 384 57.48 -74.08 -25.20
CA VAL A 384 57.06 -73.08 -24.22
C VAL A 384 58.31 -72.31 -23.70
N ARG A 385 58.09 -71.13 -23.09
CA ARG A 385 58.68 -70.71 -21.77
C ARG A 385 59.66 -69.53 -21.70
N LEU A 386 60.30 -69.08 -22.78
CA LEU A 386 61.52 -68.26 -22.61
C LEU A 386 61.27 -66.78 -22.22
N CYS A 387 61.85 -66.36 -21.09
CA CYS A 387 61.99 -64.97 -20.56
C CYS A 387 60.67 -64.18 -20.35
N ILE A 388 60.12 -63.95 -19.15
CA ILE A 388 60.69 -63.81 -17.79
C ILE A 388 61.71 -62.66 -17.65
N LYS A 389 61.34 -61.64 -16.86
CA LYS A 389 62.14 -60.61 -16.15
C LYS A 389 63.18 -59.78 -16.94
N ILE A 390 62.99 -58.47 -16.91
CA ILE A 390 63.80 -57.49 -16.13
C ILE A 390 62.80 -56.42 -15.67
N LEU A 391 62.54 -56.13 -14.38
CA LEU A 391 63.38 -55.65 -13.26
C LEU A 391 63.74 -54.15 -13.34
N GLU A 392 63.80 -53.55 -12.13
CA GLU A 392 64.52 -52.31 -11.77
C GLU A 392 63.98 -50.92 -12.25
N VAL A 393 64.04 -49.84 -11.45
CA VAL A 393 64.15 -49.71 -9.96
C VAL A 393 63.71 -48.31 -9.45
N ILE A 394 63.63 -48.14 -8.12
CA ILE A 394 63.20 -46.94 -7.39
C ILE A 394 64.33 -45.89 -7.17
N ARG A 395 64.03 -44.59 -7.36
CA ARG A 395 64.72 -43.37 -6.81
C ARG A 395 63.87 -42.12 -7.20
N SER A 396 63.74 -41.00 -6.46
CA SER A 396 64.16 -40.47 -5.13
C SER A 396 63.35 -39.16 -4.88
N LEU A 397 62.78 -38.79 -3.71
CA LEU A 397 63.28 -38.40 -2.35
C LEU A 397 63.84 -36.95 -2.18
N VAL A 398 63.58 -36.29 -1.02
CA VAL A 398 64.17 -35.04 -0.38
C VAL A 398 63.67 -33.63 -0.86
N ASP A 399 63.62 -32.50 -0.10
CA ASP A 399 63.09 -32.06 1.25
C ASP A 399 63.23 -30.49 1.45
N ALA A 400 62.85 -29.90 2.62
CA ALA A 400 63.31 -28.62 3.28
C ALA A 400 62.30 -27.43 3.56
N GLU A 401 62.76 -26.38 4.29
CA GLU A 401 61.99 -25.34 5.09
C GLU A 401 62.91 -24.14 5.55
N THR A 402 62.40 -22.95 6.02
CA THR A 402 62.97 -22.00 7.07
C THR A 402 62.28 -20.58 7.28
N ARG A 403 62.88 -19.63 8.06
CA ARG A 403 62.29 -18.45 8.82
C ARG A 403 63.31 -17.25 8.97
N SER A 404 63.14 -16.06 9.60
CA SER A 404 62.09 -15.02 9.91
C SER A 404 62.67 -13.92 10.90
N ASN A 405 61.94 -12.84 11.30
CA ASN A 405 62.21 -11.78 12.36
C ASN A 405 63.08 -10.51 11.96
N ARG A 406 63.17 -9.31 12.62
CA ARG A 406 62.40 -8.49 13.65
C ARG A 406 62.96 -7.03 13.86
N SER A 407 62.18 -6.13 14.53
CA SER A 407 62.58 -5.05 15.53
C SER A 407 63.15 -3.63 15.15
N ALA A 408 63.51 -2.76 16.16
CA ALA A 408 63.68 -1.25 16.11
C ALA A 408 64.56 -0.57 17.26
N THR A 409 64.64 0.80 17.35
CA THR A 409 65.08 1.81 18.43
C THR A 409 66.51 2.53 18.48
N SER A 410 66.90 3.36 19.52
CA SER A 410 67.57 4.75 19.41
C SER A 410 68.55 5.37 20.52
N GLU A 411 69.37 6.44 20.19
CA GLU A 411 69.91 7.72 20.90
C GLU A 411 71.07 7.95 22.01
N SER A 412 71.86 9.10 21.90
CA SER A 412 72.53 10.06 22.93
C SER A 412 74.08 10.14 23.38
N ASP A 413 74.55 11.03 24.35
CA ASP A 413 75.88 11.83 24.36
C ASP A 413 76.82 12.14 25.68
N ASN A 414 77.39 13.37 25.98
CA ASN A 414 78.76 13.75 26.62
C ASN A 414 78.87 14.94 27.73
N LYS A 415 79.95 15.55 28.41
CA LYS A 415 81.45 15.41 28.81
C LYS A 415 82.11 16.53 29.80
N ASP A 416 83.33 16.33 30.43
CA ASP A 416 84.49 17.22 30.98
C ASP A 416 84.53 18.19 32.27
N SER A 417 85.72 18.74 32.73
CA SER A 417 86.07 19.63 33.96
C SER A 417 87.52 20.35 33.92
N GLU A 418 88.27 21.09 34.83
CA GLU A 418 88.43 21.54 36.31
C GLU A 418 89.57 22.67 36.53
N LYS A 419 89.74 23.45 37.68
CA LYS A 419 90.98 24.22 38.19
C LYS A 419 90.90 25.17 39.47
N ILE A 420 92.01 25.56 40.18
CA ILE A 420 92.14 26.70 41.21
C ILE A 420 93.59 27.28 41.55
N ALA A 421 93.79 28.37 42.38
CA ALA A 421 95.10 29.03 42.80
C ALA A 421 95.11 30.05 44.05
N GLU A 422 96.28 30.42 44.68
CA GLU A 422 96.57 31.47 45.78
C GLU A 422 98.14 31.73 46.02
N LEU A 423 98.87 32.51 46.90
CA LEU A 423 98.74 33.47 48.09
C LEU A 423 100.05 34.33 48.42
N ILE A 424 100.06 35.21 49.48
CA ILE A 424 101.20 35.75 50.37
C ILE A 424 102.06 37.01 49.91
N ALA A 425 102.81 37.90 50.66
CA ALA A 425 103.66 37.96 51.93
C ALA A 425 103.72 39.33 52.76
N SER A 426 104.85 39.76 53.44
CA SER A 426 104.92 40.83 54.53
C SER A 426 106.27 41.59 54.88
N ALA A 427 106.18 42.68 55.70
CA ALA A 427 107.12 43.27 56.71
C ALA A 427 108.36 44.20 56.41
N LYS A 428 108.24 45.54 56.65
CA LYS A 428 109.37 46.44 57.05
C LYS A 428 108.94 47.77 57.76
N ASP A 429 108.35 47.66 58.97
CA ASP A 429 107.41 48.66 59.54
C ASP A 429 107.96 49.89 60.31
N LYS A 430 109.22 49.92 60.80
CA LYS A 430 109.53 50.72 62.02
C LYS A 430 110.37 52.00 61.86
N ASP A 431 111.40 52.06 61.03
CA ASP A 431 112.06 53.36 60.71
C ASP A 431 111.16 54.30 59.90
N GLU A 432 110.12 53.75 59.27
CA GLU A 432 109.03 54.58 58.78
C GLU A 432 108.50 55.50 59.89
N LYS A 433 108.48 55.16 61.19
CA LYS A 433 107.56 55.78 62.18
C LYS A 433 107.65 57.29 62.39
N LEU A 434 108.81 57.94 62.21
CA LEU A 434 108.87 59.41 62.20
C LEU A 434 108.44 59.98 60.84
N ASN A 435 108.82 59.30 59.76
CA ASN A 435 108.21 59.47 58.45
C ASN A 435 106.70 59.17 58.47
N LYS A 436 106.14 58.35 59.38
CA LYS A 436 104.70 58.09 59.56
C LYS A 436 103.96 59.21 60.29
N PHE A 437 104.61 60.30 60.71
CA PHE A 437 103.88 61.50 61.13
C PHE A 437 103.77 62.54 60.01
N LYS A 438 104.86 62.82 59.27
CA LYS A 438 104.76 63.62 58.04
C LYS A 438 104.02 62.87 56.92
N SER A 439 104.17 61.56 56.86
CA SER A 439 103.27 60.65 56.15
C SER A 439 102.17 60.05 57.05
N LEU A 440 101.82 60.62 58.21
CA LEU A 440 100.41 60.57 58.65
C LEU A 440 99.69 61.70 57.96
N VAL A 441 100.24 62.92 57.95
CA VAL A 441 99.62 64.02 57.20
C VAL A 441 99.57 63.71 55.71
N VAL A 442 100.61 63.11 55.12
CA VAL A 442 100.64 62.72 53.70
C VAL A 442 100.05 61.32 53.42
N LYS A 443 99.99 60.36 54.37
CA LYS A 443 99.11 59.19 54.19
C LYS A 443 97.65 59.61 54.37
N LEU A 444 97.22 60.29 55.43
CA LEU A 444 95.86 60.85 55.54
C LEU A 444 95.48 61.77 54.38
N LYS A 445 96.39 62.53 53.75
CA LYS A 445 96.08 63.23 52.48
C LYS A 445 96.03 62.28 51.27
N ARG A 446 96.92 61.28 51.17
CA ARG A 446 96.82 60.22 50.14
C ARG A 446 95.55 59.41 50.34
N GLU A 447 95.40 58.71 51.45
CA GLU A 447 94.19 58.05 51.95
C GLU A 447 92.94 58.92 51.84
N LEU A 448 92.96 60.24 52.02
CA LEU A 448 91.78 61.08 51.70
C LEU A 448 91.57 61.21 50.17
N THR A 449 92.60 61.50 49.38
CA THR A 449 92.49 61.49 47.91
C THR A 449 92.24 60.10 47.32
N GLU A 450 92.55 59.04 48.05
CA GLU A 450 92.55 57.63 47.62
C GLU A 450 91.32 56.91 48.17
N LYS A 451 90.75 57.36 49.30
CA LYS A 451 89.35 57.12 49.66
C LYS A 451 88.41 57.96 48.83
N ASN A 452 88.76 59.18 48.41
CA ASN A 452 87.98 59.91 47.40
C ASN A 452 88.12 59.26 46.01
N LYS A 453 89.27 58.68 45.65
CA LYS A 453 89.43 57.92 44.40
C LYS A 453 88.75 56.55 44.45
N GLN A 454 88.74 55.89 45.62
CA GLN A 454 87.94 54.68 45.87
C GLN A 454 86.45 55.00 45.93
N LEU A 455 86.02 56.13 46.49
CA LEU A 455 84.63 56.59 46.42
C LEU A 455 84.26 56.89 44.97
N ALA A 456 85.08 57.63 44.21
CA ALA A 456 84.83 57.87 42.79
C ALA A 456 84.87 56.59 41.93
N SER A 457 85.67 55.58 42.29
CA SER A 457 85.61 54.27 41.62
C SER A 457 84.38 53.48 42.04
N TYR A 458 84.01 53.44 43.32
CA TYR A 458 82.81 52.79 43.82
C TYR A 458 81.53 53.48 43.33
N GLU A 459 81.49 54.80 43.17
CA GLU A 459 80.38 55.55 42.54
C GLU A 459 80.30 55.24 41.04
N LYS A 460 81.44 55.07 40.37
CA LYS A 460 81.48 54.67 38.95
C LYS A 460 81.09 53.21 38.76
N GLU A 461 81.50 52.32 39.66
CA GLU A 461 81.12 50.90 39.70
C GLU A 461 79.65 50.75 40.11
N GLN A 462 79.15 51.53 41.07
CA GLN A 462 77.74 51.55 41.47
C GLN A 462 76.85 52.08 40.34
N ASN A 463 77.27 53.13 39.63
CA ASN A 463 76.55 53.58 38.43
C ASN A 463 76.69 52.59 37.26
N GLY A 464 77.83 51.91 37.11
CA GLY A 464 78.02 50.84 36.12
C GLY A 464 77.09 49.65 36.38
N VAL A 465 77.10 49.12 37.61
CA VAL A 465 76.20 48.07 38.09
C VAL A 465 74.75 48.50 37.98
N LYS A 466 74.41 49.77 38.27
CA LYS A 466 73.05 50.29 38.09
C LYS A 466 72.62 50.30 36.62
N VAL A 467 73.46 50.78 35.70
CA VAL A 467 73.18 50.76 34.26
C VAL A 467 73.07 49.33 33.73
N GLU A 468 73.91 48.40 34.21
CA GLU A 468 73.83 47.00 33.81
C GLU A 468 72.61 46.29 34.42
N LEU A 469 72.19 46.67 35.64
CA LEU A 469 70.93 46.22 36.26
C LEU A 469 69.71 46.75 35.50
N ASP A 470 69.71 48.02 35.08
CA ASP A 470 68.64 48.63 34.28
C ASP A 470 68.54 47.96 32.90
N LYS A 471 69.68 47.63 32.25
CA LYS A 471 69.71 46.80 31.04
C LYS A 471 69.19 45.39 31.29
N GLN A 472 69.62 44.73 32.37
CA GLN A 472 69.18 43.37 32.72
C GLN A 472 67.66 43.33 32.96
N ALA A 473 67.12 44.37 33.61
CA ALA A 473 65.68 44.55 33.82
C ALA A 473 64.93 44.82 32.50
N GLN A 474 65.46 45.64 31.59
CA GLN A 474 64.88 45.84 30.27
C GLN A 474 64.92 44.56 29.41
N ALA A 475 66.03 43.83 29.41
CA ALA A 475 66.16 42.55 28.71
C ALA A 475 65.21 41.50 29.28
N SER A 476 65.09 41.40 30.61
CA SER A 476 64.12 40.52 31.28
C SER A 476 62.68 40.91 30.94
N LYS A 477 62.36 42.21 30.88
CA LYS A 477 61.03 42.69 30.48
C LYS A 477 60.72 42.36 29.01
N GLN A 478 61.70 42.50 28.12
CA GLN A 478 61.53 42.13 26.71
C GLN A 478 61.38 40.62 26.54
N ALA A 479 62.15 39.81 27.27
CA ALA A 479 61.99 38.36 27.29
C ALA A 479 60.60 37.94 27.78
N LEU A 480 60.06 38.60 28.82
CA LEU A 480 58.70 38.36 29.32
C LEU A 480 57.63 38.72 28.26
N LEU A 481 57.80 39.84 27.56
CA LEU A 481 56.90 40.24 26.46
C LEU A 481 56.96 39.26 25.28
N ASN A 482 58.16 38.82 24.90
CA ASN A 482 58.35 37.81 23.85
C ASN A 482 57.75 36.45 24.25
N PHE A 483 57.83 36.07 25.53
CA PHE A 483 57.17 34.87 26.04
C PHE A 483 55.63 35.02 26.01
N GLN A 484 55.10 36.20 26.36
CA GLN A 484 53.66 36.48 26.27
C GLN A 484 53.13 36.53 24.82
N SER A 485 53.94 36.96 23.84
CA SER A 485 53.55 36.86 22.43
C SER A 485 53.62 35.41 21.94
N LEU A 486 54.68 34.68 22.27
CA LEU A 486 54.82 33.27 21.89
C LEU A 486 53.74 32.39 22.53
N GLN A 487 53.33 32.68 23.77
CA GLN A 487 52.20 32.00 24.40
C GLN A 487 50.89 32.29 23.67
N LYS A 488 50.60 33.55 23.30
CA LYS A 488 49.41 33.88 22.50
C LYS A 488 49.42 33.24 21.11
N GLU A 489 50.58 33.08 20.49
CA GLU A 489 50.72 32.35 19.23
C GLU A 489 50.52 30.85 19.42
N TYR A 490 50.98 30.27 20.54
CA TYR A 490 50.72 28.88 20.91
C TYR A 490 49.24 28.62 21.19
N ASP A 491 48.60 29.46 22.03
CA ASP A 491 47.18 29.40 22.36
C ASP A 491 46.34 29.47 21.07
N LYS A 492 46.65 30.42 20.18
CA LYS A 492 45.98 30.54 18.87
C LYS A 492 46.23 29.33 17.96
N LEU A 493 47.46 28.81 17.90
CA LEU A 493 47.76 27.61 17.12
C LEU A 493 47.08 26.36 17.71
N GLN A 494 46.76 26.34 19.00
CA GLN A 494 45.91 25.32 19.61
C GLN A 494 44.44 25.50 19.19
N ASP A 495 43.89 26.72 19.25
CA ASP A 495 42.53 27.02 18.76
C ASP A 495 42.37 26.63 17.27
N ASP A 496 43.31 27.02 16.40
CA ASP A 496 43.32 26.69 14.96
C ASP A 496 43.43 25.17 14.72
N ASN A 497 44.16 24.45 15.59
CA ASN A 497 44.31 22.98 15.56
C ASN A 497 43.05 22.25 16.07
N GLU A 498 42.36 22.79 17.07
CA GLU A 498 41.09 22.24 17.56
C GLU A 498 39.94 22.52 16.58
N ALA A 499 39.90 23.71 15.95
CA ALA A 499 38.96 24.04 14.89
C ALA A 499 39.15 23.15 13.65
N THR A 500 40.39 22.91 13.20
CA THR A 500 40.66 22.00 12.08
C THR A 500 40.33 20.55 12.41
N LYS A 501 40.59 20.07 13.64
CA LYS A 501 40.11 18.74 14.10
C LYS A 501 38.59 18.63 14.13
N ALA A 502 37.87 19.69 14.53
CA ALA A 502 36.42 19.72 14.48
C ALA A 502 35.90 19.62 13.03
N LEU A 503 36.49 20.40 12.11
CA LEU A 503 36.17 20.35 10.68
C LEU A 503 36.47 18.97 10.07
N CYS A 504 37.60 18.33 10.42
CA CYS A 504 37.90 16.96 9.98
C CYS A 504 36.81 15.97 10.43
N LYS A 505 36.37 16.01 11.70
CA LYS A 505 35.26 15.17 12.19
C LYS A 505 33.92 15.47 11.50
N GLU A 506 33.66 16.72 11.16
CA GLU A 506 32.47 17.11 10.40
C GLU A 506 32.50 16.58 8.96
N LEU A 507 33.68 16.59 8.32
CA LEU A 507 33.90 15.99 7.00
C LEU A 507 33.87 14.45 7.05
N GLU A 508 34.40 13.82 8.10
CA GLU A 508 34.30 12.37 8.33
C GLU A 508 32.84 11.92 8.51
N THR A 509 32.06 12.61 9.34
CA THR A 509 30.64 12.30 9.53
C THR A 509 29.83 12.50 8.26
N LYS A 510 30.03 13.60 7.52
CA LYS A 510 29.43 13.81 6.19
C LYS A 510 29.84 12.73 5.20
N LEU A 511 31.11 12.31 5.17
CA LEU A 511 31.58 11.23 4.31
C LEU A 511 30.91 9.90 4.67
N THR A 512 30.75 9.58 5.97
CA THR A 512 30.01 8.38 6.38
C THR A 512 28.52 8.44 6.02
N SER A 513 27.89 9.62 6.07
CA SER A 513 26.51 9.80 5.60
C SER A 513 26.41 9.50 4.11
N VAL A 514 27.23 10.15 3.28
CA VAL A 514 27.25 9.97 1.81
C VAL A 514 27.62 8.53 1.42
N VAL A 515 28.50 7.85 2.17
CA VAL A 515 28.81 6.42 1.95
C VAL A 515 27.62 5.52 2.32
N ASN A 516 26.88 5.82 3.39
CA ASN A 516 25.66 5.08 3.75
C ASN A 516 24.53 5.34 2.74
N GLU A 517 24.37 6.58 2.26
CA GLU A 517 23.42 6.96 1.20
C GLU A 517 23.76 6.28 -0.13
N LEU A 518 25.05 6.20 -0.50
CA LEU A 518 25.50 5.41 -1.65
C LEU A 518 25.24 3.91 -1.45
N ALA A 519 25.38 3.37 -0.23
CA ALA A 519 25.07 1.97 0.05
C ALA A 519 23.56 1.67 -0.08
N THR A 520 22.68 2.55 0.41
CA THR A 520 21.23 2.38 0.26
C THR A 520 20.77 2.58 -1.18
N LEU A 521 21.32 3.55 -1.91
CA LEU A 521 21.05 3.75 -3.34
C LEU A 521 21.52 2.56 -4.20
N ASN A 522 22.67 1.95 -3.88
CA ASN A 522 23.12 0.73 -4.55
C ASN A 522 22.19 -0.47 -4.25
N LEU A 523 21.72 -0.62 -3.01
CA LEU A 523 20.72 -1.63 -2.63
C LEU A 523 19.39 -1.43 -3.38
N GLN A 524 18.89 -0.20 -3.45
CA GLN A 524 17.68 0.14 -4.22
C GLN A 524 17.88 -0.12 -5.72
N THR A 525 19.01 0.27 -6.29
CA THR A 525 19.34 0.00 -7.71
C THR A 525 19.41 -1.51 -7.98
N SER A 526 19.99 -2.29 -7.06
CA SER A 526 20.00 -3.76 -7.16
C SER A 526 18.61 -4.38 -7.09
N ALA A 527 17.72 -3.84 -6.24
CA ALA A 527 16.33 -4.30 -6.15
C ALA A 527 15.54 -3.95 -7.42
N VAL A 528 15.65 -2.72 -7.94
CA VAL A 528 15.02 -2.30 -9.19
C VAL A 528 15.52 -3.12 -10.39
N GLN A 529 16.82 -3.44 -10.44
CA GLN A 529 17.37 -4.34 -11.46
C GLN A 529 16.77 -5.75 -11.35
N ALA A 530 16.59 -6.28 -10.14
CA ALA A 530 15.98 -7.59 -9.92
C ALA A 530 14.48 -7.62 -10.30
N GLU A 531 13.72 -6.57 -10.00
CA GLU A 531 12.32 -6.44 -10.46
C GLU A 531 12.22 -6.27 -11.98
N ARG A 532 13.10 -5.46 -12.59
CA ARG A 532 13.21 -5.35 -14.06
C ARG A 532 13.47 -6.72 -14.70
N ASP A 533 14.33 -7.53 -14.11
CA ASP A 533 14.66 -8.87 -14.63
C ASP A 533 13.51 -9.87 -14.40
N LYS A 534 12.76 -9.77 -13.29
CA LYS A 534 11.50 -10.51 -13.08
C LYS A 534 10.43 -10.13 -14.11
N LEU A 535 10.22 -8.84 -14.33
CA LEU A 535 9.26 -8.31 -15.32
C LEU A 535 9.65 -8.73 -16.74
N LYS A 536 10.94 -8.74 -17.06
CA LYS A 536 11.41 -9.27 -18.34
C LYS A 536 11.15 -10.77 -18.48
N GLN A 537 11.40 -11.58 -17.45
CA GLN A 537 11.04 -13.01 -17.47
C GLN A 537 9.53 -13.22 -17.69
N ALA A 538 8.68 -12.42 -17.03
CA ALA A 538 7.23 -12.47 -17.23
C ALA A 538 6.81 -12.05 -18.66
N GLN A 539 7.46 -11.02 -19.22
CA GLN A 539 7.25 -10.60 -20.61
C GLN A 539 7.68 -11.69 -21.61
N ASP A 540 8.86 -12.28 -21.42
CA ASP A 540 9.38 -13.35 -22.28
C ASP A 540 8.42 -14.56 -22.27
N VAL A 541 7.90 -14.98 -21.10
CA VAL A 541 6.86 -16.01 -20.96
C VAL A 541 5.55 -15.62 -21.66
N ALA A 542 5.01 -14.43 -21.41
CA ALA A 542 3.77 -13.98 -22.04
C ALA A 542 3.88 -13.90 -23.58
N THR A 543 5.06 -13.56 -24.12
CA THR A 543 5.29 -13.61 -25.58
C THR A 543 5.47 -15.02 -26.14
N ALA A 544 5.82 -16.01 -25.32
CA ALA A 544 5.82 -17.43 -25.70
C ALA A 544 4.39 -17.98 -25.70
N GLU A 545 3.59 -17.66 -24.67
CA GLU A 545 2.17 -18.02 -24.59
C GLU A 545 1.37 -17.42 -25.75
N MET A 546 1.56 -16.12 -26.06
CA MET A 546 0.98 -15.47 -27.24
C MET A 546 1.28 -16.24 -28.55
N LYS A 547 2.53 -16.72 -28.73
CA LYS A 547 2.91 -17.49 -29.92
C LYS A 547 2.25 -18.87 -29.96
N ALA A 548 2.13 -19.54 -28.81
CA ALA A 548 1.42 -20.82 -28.70
C ALA A 548 -0.08 -20.65 -29.00
N TRP A 549 -0.71 -19.57 -28.54
CA TRP A 549 -2.09 -19.23 -28.89
C TRP A 549 -2.28 -18.89 -30.37
N GLU A 550 -1.36 -18.12 -30.97
CA GLU A 550 -1.40 -17.83 -32.42
C GLU A 550 -1.21 -19.11 -33.26
N GLN A 551 -0.34 -20.04 -32.83
CA GLN A 551 -0.19 -21.36 -33.45
C GLN A 551 -1.45 -22.21 -33.32
N CYS A 552 -2.03 -22.31 -32.11
CA CYS A 552 -3.27 -23.03 -31.85
C CYS A 552 -4.44 -22.47 -32.68
N LYS A 553 -4.52 -21.14 -32.81
CA LYS A 553 -5.48 -20.45 -33.68
C LYS A 553 -5.28 -20.83 -35.15
N VAL A 554 -4.06 -20.78 -35.69
CA VAL A 554 -3.78 -21.18 -37.08
C VAL A 554 -4.10 -22.66 -37.32
N GLU A 555 -3.86 -23.53 -36.35
CA GLU A 555 -4.29 -24.93 -36.44
C GLU A 555 -5.82 -25.09 -36.45
N LEU A 556 -6.55 -24.29 -35.67
CA LEU A 556 -8.02 -24.30 -35.66
C LEU A 556 -8.61 -23.71 -36.94
N GLU A 557 -8.02 -22.64 -37.48
CA GLU A 557 -8.37 -22.06 -38.78
C GLU A 557 -8.13 -23.09 -39.93
N ALA A 558 -7.03 -23.85 -39.87
CA ALA A 558 -6.76 -24.93 -40.81
C ALA A 558 -7.76 -26.10 -40.68
N LYS A 559 -8.09 -26.53 -39.45
CA LYS A 559 -9.11 -27.57 -39.19
C LYS A 559 -10.50 -27.14 -39.66
N LEU A 560 -10.85 -25.86 -39.48
CA LEU A 560 -12.11 -25.28 -39.96
C LEU A 560 -12.18 -25.28 -41.49
N LEU A 561 -11.11 -24.89 -42.19
CA LEU A 561 -11.05 -24.90 -43.66
C LEU A 561 -11.16 -26.32 -44.24
N VAL A 562 -10.58 -27.33 -43.58
CA VAL A 562 -10.78 -28.75 -43.94
C VAL A 562 -12.25 -29.14 -43.78
N ALA A 563 -12.85 -28.86 -42.61
CA ALA A 563 -14.26 -29.18 -42.34
C ALA A 563 -15.23 -28.45 -43.30
N GLU A 564 -14.92 -27.23 -43.74
CA GLU A 564 -15.69 -26.53 -44.77
C GLU A 564 -15.59 -27.23 -46.14
N SER A 565 -14.43 -27.78 -46.50
CA SER A 565 -14.24 -28.55 -47.75
C SER A 565 -14.95 -29.92 -47.73
N GLU A 566 -14.97 -30.58 -46.58
CA GLU A 566 -15.76 -31.79 -46.32
C GLU A 566 -17.27 -31.48 -46.37
N ARG A 567 -17.69 -30.32 -45.86
CA ARG A 567 -19.08 -29.85 -45.97
C ARG A 567 -19.48 -29.47 -47.39
N SER A 568 -18.57 -28.93 -48.22
CA SER A 568 -18.87 -28.69 -49.64
C SER A 568 -19.02 -30.00 -50.42
N THR A 569 -18.12 -30.97 -50.22
CA THR A 569 -18.15 -32.23 -50.97
C THR A 569 -19.33 -33.12 -50.58
N THR A 570 -19.66 -33.19 -49.28
CA THR A 570 -20.89 -33.88 -48.82
C THR A 570 -22.17 -33.17 -49.26
N LYS A 571 -22.15 -31.84 -49.45
CA LYS A 571 -23.26 -31.11 -50.07
C LYS A 571 -23.40 -31.46 -51.55
N GLU A 572 -22.31 -31.45 -52.33
CA GLU A 572 -22.32 -31.84 -53.75
C GLU A 572 -22.82 -33.28 -53.93
N GLN A 573 -22.44 -34.20 -53.03
CA GLN A 573 -22.99 -35.57 -53.00
C GLN A 573 -24.50 -35.61 -52.71
N ASN A 574 -25.00 -34.80 -51.78
CA ASN A 574 -26.44 -34.70 -51.49
C ASN A 574 -27.23 -34.07 -52.66
N ASP A 575 -26.69 -33.02 -53.27
CA ASP A 575 -27.29 -32.38 -54.46
C ASP A 575 -27.28 -33.36 -55.66
N GLN A 576 -26.23 -34.19 -55.80
CA GLN A 576 -26.15 -35.26 -56.81
C GLN A 576 -27.15 -36.40 -56.54
N LEU A 577 -27.32 -36.83 -55.28
CA LEU A 577 -28.31 -37.85 -54.91
C LEU A 577 -29.75 -37.34 -55.10
N ARG A 578 -30.02 -36.06 -54.79
CA ARG A 578 -31.30 -35.41 -55.13
C ARG A 578 -31.55 -35.40 -56.64
N GLY A 579 -30.53 -35.12 -57.45
CA GLY A 579 -30.59 -35.23 -58.90
C GLY A 579 -30.77 -36.65 -59.45
N GLN A 580 -30.64 -37.69 -58.61
CA GLN A 580 -30.99 -39.08 -58.94
C GLN A 580 -32.38 -39.47 -58.43
N LEU A 581 -32.91 -38.82 -57.38
CA LEU A 581 -34.30 -39.02 -56.95
C LEU A 581 -35.29 -38.51 -57.99
N THR A 582 -35.12 -37.29 -58.51
CA THR A 582 -36.10 -36.68 -59.44
C THR A 582 -36.42 -37.52 -60.68
N PRO A 583 -35.47 -38.12 -61.43
CA PRO A 583 -35.81 -39.01 -62.54
C PRO A 583 -36.44 -40.34 -62.11
N LEU A 584 -36.27 -40.78 -60.86
CA LEU A 584 -36.97 -41.94 -60.30
C LEU A 584 -38.42 -41.58 -59.92
N GLU A 585 -38.64 -40.39 -59.34
CA GLU A 585 -39.96 -39.83 -59.05
C GLU A 585 -40.76 -39.63 -60.36
N ASP A 586 -40.14 -39.05 -61.40
CA ASP A 586 -40.71 -38.95 -62.75
C ASP A 586 -41.05 -40.34 -63.32
N LYS A 587 -40.19 -41.36 -63.10
CA LYS A 587 -40.45 -42.72 -63.59
C LYS A 587 -41.61 -43.39 -62.85
N VAL A 588 -41.77 -43.14 -61.55
CA VAL A 588 -42.92 -43.60 -60.77
C VAL A 588 -44.20 -42.88 -61.21
N ALA A 589 -44.14 -41.59 -61.54
CA ALA A 589 -45.27 -40.86 -62.11
C ALA A 589 -45.68 -41.40 -63.49
N GLU A 590 -44.72 -41.64 -64.38
CA GLU A 590 -44.94 -42.21 -65.72
C GLU A 590 -45.57 -43.61 -65.64
N LEU A 591 -45.05 -44.49 -64.76
CA LEU A 591 -45.59 -45.85 -64.56
C LEU A 591 -47.02 -45.82 -63.99
N ASN A 592 -47.33 -44.91 -63.07
CA ASN A 592 -48.70 -44.72 -62.59
C ASN A 592 -49.64 -44.22 -63.69
N GLN A 593 -49.19 -43.31 -64.55
CA GLN A 593 -49.98 -42.83 -65.68
C GLN A 593 -50.23 -43.95 -66.71
N GLN A 594 -49.24 -44.79 -66.99
CA GLN A 594 -49.39 -45.97 -67.85
C GLN A 594 -50.37 -47.00 -67.26
N LEU A 595 -50.29 -47.26 -65.94
CA LEU A 595 -51.22 -48.14 -65.24
C LEU A 595 -52.67 -47.62 -65.27
N GLN A 596 -52.87 -46.31 -65.20
CA GLN A 596 -54.19 -45.71 -65.29
C GLN A 596 -54.75 -45.75 -66.72
N ALA A 597 -53.93 -45.47 -67.74
CA ALA A 597 -54.32 -45.62 -69.14
C ALA A 597 -54.71 -47.07 -69.49
N GLN A 598 -54.01 -48.08 -68.94
CA GLN A 598 -54.40 -49.48 -69.10
C GLN A 598 -55.76 -49.78 -68.47
N LYS A 599 -56.08 -49.24 -67.28
CA LYS A 599 -57.40 -49.42 -66.64
C LYS A 599 -58.55 -48.88 -67.50
N GLU A 600 -58.36 -47.75 -68.18
CA GLU A 600 -59.35 -47.17 -69.10
C GLU A 600 -59.51 -48.00 -70.38
N GLN A 601 -58.43 -48.59 -70.90
CA GLN A 601 -58.48 -49.54 -72.02
C GLN A 601 -59.22 -50.83 -71.65
N TYR A 602 -59.00 -51.38 -70.45
CA TYR A 602 -59.77 -52.55 -69.98
C TYR A 602 -61.26 -52.22 -69.78
N GLY A 603 -61.59 -51.03 -69.27
CA GLY A 603 -62.98 -50.60 -69.10
C GLY A 603 -63.77 -50.51 -70.42
N SER A 604 -63.14 -50.01 -71.48
CA SER A 604 -63.77 -49.94 -72.82
C SER A 604 -63.85 -51.31 -73.51
N ALA A 605 -62.86 -52.19 -73.34
CA ALA A 605 -62.89 -53.55 -73.87
C ALA A 605 -64.03 -54.41 -73.28
N VAL A 606 -64.38 -54.20 -72.01
CA VAL A 606 -65.50 -54.90 -71.34
C VAL A 606 -66.86 -54.52 -71.97
N GLN A 607 -67.10 -53.23 -72.25
CA GLN A 607 -68.38 -52.78 -72.82
C GLN A 607 -68.65 -53.34 -74.22
N GLU A 608 -67.62 -53.51 -75.04
CA GLU A 608 -67.78 -54.10 -76.38
C GLU A 608 -68.01 -55.62 -76.31
N LEU A 609 -67.43 -56.31 -75.30
CA LEU A 609 -67.68 -57.72 -75.01
C LEU A 609 -69.14 -57.99 -74.58
N GLU A 610 -69.73 -57.12 -73.76
CA GLU A 610 -71.16 -57.19 -73.39
C GLU A 610 -72.10 -57.00 -74.59
N ARG A 611 -71.66 -56.26 -75.62
CA ARG A 611 -72.41 -56.05 -76.86
C ARG A 611 -72.41 -57.31 -77.73
N VAL A 612 -71.26 -57.95 -77.89
CA VAL A 612 -71.10 -59.20 -78.68
C VAL A 612 -71.78 -60.40 -78.02
N GLN A 613 -71.85 -60.45 -76.68
CA GLN A 613 -72.51 -61.56 -75.96
C GLN A 613 -74.01 -61.76 -76.30
N LYS A 614 -74.70 -60.75 -76.86
CA LYS A 614 -76.16 -60.79 -77.08
C LYS A 614 -76.62 -61.42 -78.40
N GLU A 615 -75.74 -61.65 -79.37
CA GLU A 615 -76.12 -62.21 -80.68
C GLU A 615 -75.72 -63.69 -80.87
N SER A 616 -74.88 -64.27 -80.01
CA SER A 616 -74.13 -65.49 -80.33
C SER A 616 -74.78 -66.83 -79.93
N LYS A 617 -75.97 -66.86 -79.32
CA LYS A 617 -76.50 -68.10 -78.69
C LYS A 617 -77.90 -68.51 -79.13
N MET A 618 -77.97 -69.45 -80.09
CA MET A 618 -79.16 -70.27 -80.31
C MET A 618 -78.82 -71.75 -80.52
N GLN A 619 -78.83 -72.49 -79.41
CA GLN A 619 -79.31 -73.88 -79.31
C GLN A 619 -78.65 -74.94 -80.22
N SER A 620 -77.35 -75.20 -80.02
CA SER A 620 -76.80 -76.56 -80.19
C SER A 620 -75.53 -76.80 -79.36
N LEU A 621 -74.72 -75.75 -79.11
CA LEU A 621 -73.51 -75.85 -78.29
C LEU A 621 -73.74 -76.27 -76.82
N LEU A 622 -74.95 -76.15 -76.29
CA LEU A 622 -75.25 -76.07 -74.85
C LEU A 622 -74.56 -77.12 -73.94
N HIS A 623 -74.42 -78.38 -74.36
CA HIS A 623 -73.75 -79.39 -73.52
C HIS A 623 -72.21 -79.39 -73.62
N LEU A 624 -71.63 -78.90 -74.72
CA LEU A 624 -70.19 -78.61 -74.76
C LEU A 624 -69.91 -77.29 -74.02
N GLU A 625 -70.76 -76.27 -74.24
CA GLU A 625 -70.80 -75.03 -73.48
C GLU A 625 -70.89 -75.27 -71.97
N MET A 626 -71.73 -76.18 -71.47
CA MET A 626 -71.78 -76.47 -70.02
C MET A 626 -70.46 -77.03 -69.49
N ALA A 627 -69.82 -77.96 -70.19
CA ALA A 627 -68.52 -78.51 -69.77
C ALA A 627 -67.39 -77.46 -69.86
N ASP A 628 -67.42 -76.62 -70.89
CA ASP A 628 -66.44 -75.54 -71.06
C ASP A 628 -66.75 -74.32 -70.16
N TYR A 629 -67.98 -74.12 -69.70
CA TYR A 629 -68.32 -73.16 -68.64
C TYR A 629 -68.00 -73.72 -67.26
N GLU A 630 -68.17 -75.01 -66.98
CA GLU A 630 -67.69 -75.61 -65.73
C GLU A 630 -66.17 -75.56 -65.65
N ARG A 631 -65.46 -75.86 -66.76
CA ARG A 631 -64.01 -75.70 -66.86
C ARG A 631 -63.58 -74.23 -66.78
N SER A 632 -64.21 -73.33 -67.55
CA SER A 632 -63.90 -71.90 -67.52
C SER A 632 -64.23 -71.27 -66.16
N VAL A 633 -65.29 -71.69 -65.47
CA VAL A 633 -65.59 -71.24 -64.10
C VAL A 633 -64.60 -71.82 -63.10
N ALA A 634 -64.10 -73.05 -63.29
CA ALA A 634 -63.01 -73.58 -62.46
C ALA A 634 -61.69 -72.82 -62.69
N GLU A 635 -61.34 -72.53 -63.95
CA GLU A 635 -60.16 -71.76 -64.34
C GLU A 635 -60.26 -70.30 -63.88
N LEU A 636 -61.42 -69.65 -64.05
CA LEU A 636 -61.71 -68.31 -63.53
C LEU A 636 -61.69 -68.29 -62.01
N ASN A 637 -62.23 -69.30 -61.31
CA ASN A 637 -62.13 -69.38 -59.85
C ASN A 637 -60.70 -69.61 -59.38
N SER A 638 -59.88 -70.36 -60.13
CA SER A 638 -58.45 -70.49 -59.82
C SER A 638 -57.73 -69.16 -60.05
N ALA A 639 -57.91 -68.54 -61.22
CA ALA A 639 -57.29 -67.26 -61.57
C ALA A 639 -57.75 -66.12 -60.63
N LEU A 640 -59.02 -66.11 -60.21
CA LEU A 640 -59.56 -65.15 -59.25
C LEU A 640 -59.03 -65.44 -57.84
N LYS A 641 -58.88 -66.70 -57.43
CA LYS A 641 -58.21 -67.08 -56.17
C LYS A 641 -56.73 -66.68 -56.17
N ASP A 642 -56.02 -66.90 -57.27
CA ASP A 642 -54.60 -66.56 -57.40
C ASP A 642 -54.40 -65.04 -57.50
N LYS A 643 -55.27 -64.31 -58.20
CA LYS A 643 -55.33 -62.85 -58.15
C LYS A 643 -55.77 -62.30 -56.79
N THR A 644 -56.57 -63.04 -56.02
CA THR A 644 -56.89 -62.69 -54.62
C THR A 644 -55.66 -62.84 -53.72
N LYS A 645 -54.85 -63.90 -53.89
CA LYS A 645 -53.55 -64.03 -53.19
C LYS A 645 -52.57 -62.93 -53.60
N GLU A 646 -52.52 -62.59 -54.89
CA GLU A 646 -51.66 -61.53 -55.41
C GLU A 646 -52.07 -60.16 -54.85
N LEU A 647 -53.38 -59.87 -54.80
CA LEU A 647 -53.92 -58.69 -54.12
C LEU A 647 -53.63 -58.71 -52.61
N GLN A 648 -53.69 -59.88 -51.94
CA GLN A 648 -53.31 -60.02 -50.53
C GLN A 648 -51.82 -59.74 -50.31
N SER A 649 -50.92 -60.28 -51.14
CA SER A 649 -49.48 -59.97 -51.10
C SER A 649 -49.23 -58.48 -51.30
N MET A 650 -49.82 -57.88 -52.34
CA MET A 650 -49.69 -56.44 -52.59
C MET A 650 -50.29 -55.58 -51.46
N GLN A 651 -51.32 -56.06 -50.76
CA GLN A 651 -51.93 -55.39 -49.61
C GLN A 651 -51.07 -55.54 -48.34
N GLU A 652 -50.47 -56.70 -48.10
CA GLU A 652 -49.49 -56.94 -47.02
C GLU A 652 -48.22 -56.12 -47.24
N GLU A 653 -47.71 -56.07 -48.48
CA GLU A 653 -46.61 -55.20 -48.90
C GLU A 653 -46.98 -53.71 -48.74
N SER A 654 -48.19 -53.31 -49.15
CA SER A 654 -48.66 -51.93 -48.93
C SER A 654 -48.77 -51.57 -47.44
N LEU A 655 -49.11 -52.52 -46.56
CA LEU A 655 -49.11 -52.32 -45.10
C LEU A 655 -47.68 -52.28 -44.52
N ALA A 656 -46.75 -53.06 -45.07
CA ALA A 656 -45.33 -52.99 -44.73
C ALA A 656 -44.70 -51.65 -45.15
N TYR A 657 -45.04 -51.12 -46.34
CA TYR A 657 -44.64 -49.78 -46.76
C TYR A 657 -45.31 -48.70 -45.91
N GLN A 658 -46.61 -48.81 -45.60
CA GLN A 658 -47.31 -47.83 -44.77
C GLN A 658 -46.70 -47.76 -43.36
N THR A 659 -46.45 -48.89 -42.71
CA THR A 659 -45.79 -48.95 -41.40
C THR A 659 -44.35 -48.46 -41.46
N LYS A 660 -43.61 -48.75 -42.55
CA LYS A 660 -42.28 -48.20 -42.74
C LYS A 660 -42.29 -46.68 -42.92
N ILE A 661 -43.25 -46.13 -43.67
CA ILE A 661 -43.45 -44.68 -43.81
C ILE A 661 -43.75 -44.06 -42.45
N SER A 662 -44.70 -44.59 -41.67
CA SER A 662 -44.98 -44.12 -40.31
C SER A 662 -43.72 -44.09 -39.43
N SER A 663 -42.93 -45.17 -39.42
CA SER A 663 -41.67 -45.20 -38.66
C SER A 663 -40.69 -44.11 -39.09
N LEU A 664 -40.60 -43.80 -40.39
CA LEU A 664 -39.72 -42.75 -40.91
C LEU A 664 -40.26 -41.34 -40.59
N THR A 665 -41.58 -41.14 -40.59
CA THR A 665 -42.21 -39.89 -40.13
C THR A 665 -41.92 -39.63 -38.65
N GLU A 666 -42.00 -40.66 -37.80
CA GLU A 666 -41.65 -40.57 -36.37
C GLU A 666 -40.15 -40.22 -36.18
N HIS A 667 -39.25 -40.82 -36.96
CA HIS A 667 -37.81 -40.49 -36.90
C HIS A 667 -37.53 -39.06 -37.41
N ILE A 668 -38.23 -38.58 -38.44
CA ILE A 668 -38.14 -37.19 -38.91
C ILE A 668 -38.64 -36.22 -37.84
N GLN A 669 -39.76 -36.54 -37.18
CA GLN A 669 -40.29 -35.70 -36.09
C GLN A 669 -39.30 -35.62 -34.91
N HIS A 670 -38.70 -36.74 -34.49
CA HIS A 670 -37.66 -36.75 -33.45
C HIS A 670 -36.49 -35.84 -33.84
N LEU A 671 -35.96 -35.96 -35.06
CA LEU A 671 -34.85 -35.13 -35.54
C LEU A 671 -35.23 -33.64 -35.67
N GLU A 672 -36.49 -33.32 -35.96
CA GLU A 672 -36.98 -31.94 -35.92
C GLU A 672 -37.10 -31.39 -34.49
N GLU A 673 -37.51 -32.20 -33.52
CA GLU A 673 -37.63 -31.83 -32.11
C GLU A 673 -36.24 -31.66 -31.46
N GLU A 674 -35.32 -32.58 -31.74
CA GLU A 674 -33.90 -32.51 -31.38
C GLU A 674 -33.23 -31.27 -31.97
N LYS A 675 -33.46 -30.98 -33.26
CA LYS A 675 -32.99 -29.74 -33.91
C LYS A 675 -33.56 -28.48 -33.25
N LYS A 676 -34.85 -28.46 -32.89
CA LYS A 676 -35.48 -27.32 -32.21
C LYS A 676 -34.88 -27.10 -30.81
N PHE A 677 -34.59 -28.19 -30.09
CA PHE A 677 -33.91 -28.16 -28.79
C PHE A 677 -32.49 -27.62 -28.88
N ASP A 678 -31.69 -28.06 -29.86
CA ASP A 678 -30.36 -27.49 -30.08
C ASP A 678 -30.42 -26.02 -30.57
N GLU A 679 -31.43 -25.62 -31.35
CA GLU A 679 -31.63 -24.22 -31.73
C GLU A 679 -31.95 -23.31 -30.53
N THR A 680 -32.79 -23.74 -29.57
CA THR A 680 -33.05 -22.97 -28.33
C THR A 680 -31.84 -22.94 -27.41
N LYS A 681 -31.15 -24.07 -27.22
CA LYS A 681 -29.89 -24.19 -26.46
C LYS A 681 -28.78 -23.31 -27.03
N ILE A 682 -28.63 -23.24 -28.36
CA ILE A 682 -27.72 -22.31 -29.04
C ILE A 682 -28.16 -20.84 -28.83
N SER A 683 -29.45 -20.56 -28.69
CA SER A 683 -29.94 -19.20 -28.36
C SER A 683 -29.57 -18.81 -26.92
N ALA A 684 -29.83 -19.67 -25.93
CA ALA A 684 -29.46 -19.44 -24.53
C ALA A 684 -27.94 -19.30 -24.34
N LEU A 685 -27.13 -20.09 -25.06
CA LEU A 685 -25.68 -19.94 -25.09
C LEU A 685 -25.21 -18.62 -25.73
N LYS A 686 -25.95 -18.05 -26.68
CA LYS A 686 -25.65 -16.71 -27.23
C LYS A 686 -26.04 -15.60 -26.24
N GLU A 687 -27.16 -15.75 -25.53
CA GLU A 687 -27.64 -14.77 -24.55
C GLU A 687 -26.72 -14.70 -23.33
N THR A 688 -26.35 -15.84 -22.75
CA THR A 688 -25.35 -15.92 -21.66
C THR A 688 -23.98 -15.39 -22.09
N VAL A 689 -23.52 -15.67 -23.32
CA VAL A 689 -22.28 -15.06 -23.87
C VAL A 689 -22.41 -13.55 -24.10
N ALA A 690 -23.60 -13.02 -24.39
CA ALA A 690 -23.84 -11.58 -24.48
C ALA A 690 -23.79 -10.94 -23.08
N GLY A 691 -24.49 -11.50 -22.09
CA GLY A 691 -24.47 -11.04 -20.71
C GLY A 691 -23.06 -11.06 -20.09
N LEU A 692 -22.27 -12.12 -20.35
CA LEU A 692 -20.87 -12.19 -19.91
C LEU A 692 -19.98 -11.14 -20.58
N LYS A 693 -20.23 -10.79 -21.85
CA LYS A 693 -19.52 -9.68 -22.54
C LYS A 693 -19.90 -8.32 -21.98
N GLU A 694 -21.17 -8.12 -21.63
CA GLU A 694 -21.64 -6.87 -21.01
C GLU A 694 -21.11 -6.72 -19.59
N GLY A 695 -21.15 -7.77 -18.77
CA GLY A 695 -20.57 -7.81 -17.43
C GLY A 695 -19.05 -7.61 -17.41
N LEU A 696 -18.32 -8.18 -18.38
CA LEU A 696 -16.91 -7.87 -18.58
C LEU A 696 -16.70 -6.39 -18.98
N GLY A 697 -17.62 -5.84 -19.78
CA GLY A 697 -17.63 -4.43 -20.15
C GLY A 697 -17.93 -3.47 -18.99
N THR A 698 -18.84 -3.80 -18.07
CA THR A 698 -19.10 -3.00 -16.86
C THR A 698 -17.94 -3.11 -15.87
N SER A 699 -17.42 -4.32 -15.63
CA SER A 699 -16.22 -4.56 -14.81
C SER A 699 -15.03 -3.72 -15.30
N ARG A 700 -14.75 -3.74 -16.61
CA ARG A 700 -13.68 -2.92 -17.22
C ARG A 700 -13.93 -1.42 -17.05
N ARG A 701 -15.17 -0.93 -17.17
CA ARG A 701 -15.48 0.49 -16.92
C ARG A 701 -15.24 0.87 -15.46
N HIS A 702 -15.48 -0.03 -14.52
CA HIS A 702 -15.17 0.19 -13.09
C HIS A 702 -13.67 0.16 -12.82
N GLU A 703 -12.91 -0.76 -13.44
CA GLU A 703 -11.44 -0.76 -13.42
C GLU A 703 -10.89 0.58 -13.97
N GLU A 704 -11.38 1.02 -15.13
CA GLU A 704 -11.04 2.31 -15.72
C GLU A 704 -11.50 3.53 -14.88
N GLN A 705 -12.44 3.38 -13.95
CA GLN A 705 -12.82 4.42 -12.97
C GLN A 705 -11.89 4.39 -11.74
N LEU A 706 -11.54 3.19 -11.25
CA LEU A 706 -10.62 2.99 -10.13
C LEU A 706 -9.22 3.52 -10.47
N VAL A 707 -8.68 3.21 -11.65
CA VAL A 707 -7.38 3.74 -12.12
C VAL A 707 -7.40 5.27 -12.22
N LYS A 708 -8.52 5.87 -12.65
CA LYS A 708 -8.67 7.35 -12.68
C LYS A 708 -8.73 7.94 -11.27
N ALA A 709 -9.34 7.24 -10.31
CA ALA A 709 -9.36 7.63 -8.90
C ALA A 709 -7.97 7.48 -8.24
N GLU A 710 -7.24 6.42 -8.55
CA GLU A 710 -5.87 6.16 -8.07
C GLU A 710 -4.89 7.24 -8.56
N VAL A 711 -4.87 7.53 -9.86
CA VAL A 711 -4.04 8.61 -10.44
C VAL A 711 -4.37 9.97 -9.83
N ARG A 712 -5.66 10.23 -9.51
CA ARG A 712 -6.05 11.44 -8.78
C ARG A 712 -5.52 11.43 -7.35
N LEU A 713 -5.70 10.33 -6.61
CA LEU A 713 -5.22 10.20 -5.22
C LEU A 713 -3.70 10.31 -5.13
N GLU A 714 -2.95 9.78 -6.11
CA GLU A 714 -1.51 10.03 -6.22
C GLU A 714 -1.19 11.52 -6.41
N SER A 715 -1.93 12.22 -7.27
CA SER A 715 -1.75 13.65 -7.51
C SER A 715 -2.04 14.47 -6.26
N ASP A 716 -3.14 14.16 -5.56
CA ASP A 716 -3.53 14.81 -4.31
C ASP A 716 -2.52 14.50 -3.17
N LEU A 717 -1.97 13.27 -3.11
CA LEU A 717 -0.88 12.88 -2.20
C LEU A 717 0.42 13.65 -2.48
N LYS A 718 0.85 13.72 -3.74
CA LYS A 718 2.06 14.47 -4.15
C LYS A 718 1.90 15.97 -3.85
N ALA A 719 0.70 16.52 -4.04
CA ALA A 719 0.37 17.89 -3.66
C ALA A 719 0.27 18.10 -2.13
N ALA A 720 -0.05 17.07 -1.34
CA ALA A 720 0.01 17.13 0.12
C ALA A 720 1.46 17.12 0.62
N GLN A 721 2.31 16.23 0.08
CA GLN A 721 3.74 16.14 0.38
C GLN A 721 4.47 17.45 0.09
N LEU A 722 4.22 18.10 -1.05
CA LEU A 722 4.81 19.40 -1.37
C LEU A 722 4.43 20.48 -0.34
N ARG A 723 3.18 20.53 0.11
CA ARG A 723 2.73 21.46 1.17
C ARG A 723 3.35 21.13 2.53
N GLU A 724 3.63 19.86 2.81
CA GLU A 724 4.33 19.44 4.03
C GLU A 724 5.78 19.93 4.04
N GLU A 725 6.50 19.82 2.91
CA GLU A 725 7.86 20.36 2.77
C GLU A 725 7.89 21.89 2.79
N GLU A 726 6.91 22.56 2.16
CA GLU A 726 6.73 24.02 2.32
C GLU A 726 6.51 24.40 3.79
N ALA A 727 5.69 23.64 4.53
CA ALA A 727 5.45 23.90 5.96
C ALA A 727 6.71 23.67 6.81
N LYS A 728 7.49 22.62 6.54
CA LYS A 728 8.79 22.37 7.19
C LYS A 728 9.80 23.50 6.93
N LEU A 729 9.88 23.98 5.70
CA LEU A 729 10.77 25.08 5.31
C LEU A 729 10.35 26.39 5.98
N ASN A 730 9.05 26.71 5.98
CA ASN A 730 8.51 27.86 6.72
C ASN A 730 8.77 27.78 8.23
N TYR A 731 8.66 26.59 8.83
CA TYR A 731 8.97 26.37 10.24
C TYR A 731 10.47 26.57 10.53
N ALA A 732 11.36 26.05 9.68
CA ALA A 732 12.80 26.26 9.79
C ALA A 732 13.19 27.75 9.65
N GLU A 733 12.55 28.49 8.74
CA GLU A 733 12.70 29.94 8.65
C GLU A 733 12.21 30.66 9.91
N LEU A 734 11.05 30.27 10.46
CA LEU A 734 10.50 30.86 11.67
C LEU A 734 11.41 30.61 12.89
N LEU A 735 11.96 29.39 13.01
CA LEU A 735 12.92 29.03 14.04
C LEU A 735 14.23 29.83 13.91
N ARG A 736 14.74 30.02 12.68
CA ARG A 736 15.91 30.89 12.42
C ARG A 736 15.64 32.36 12.76
N LYS A 737 14.43 32.86 12.45
CA LYS A 737 14.00 34.21 12.83
C LYS A 737 13.88 34.35 14.35
N PHE A 738 13.35 33.34 15.04
CA PHE A 738 13.30 33.29 16.51
C PHE A 738 14.70 33.33 17.13
N GLN A 739 15.63 32.49 16.67
CA GLN A 739 17.03 32.48 17.16
C GLN A 739 17.75 33.82 16.91
N SER A 740 17.47 34.49 15.79
CA SER A 740 17.99 35.84 15.51
C SER A 740 17.46 36.89 16.49
N VAL A 741 16.15 36.85 16.82
CA VAL A 741 15.55 37.73 17.83
C VAL A 741 16.06 37.40 19.23
N GLU A 742 16.20 36.13 19.58
CA GLU A 742 16.69 35.70 20.90
C GLU A 742 18.16 36.12 21.12
N THR A 743 19.02 35.95 20.11
CA THR A 743 20.42 36.42 20.18
C THR A 743 20.50 37.95 20.24
N SER A 744 19.68 38.68 19.47
CA SER A 744 19.55 40.13 19.59
C SER A 744 19.17 40.54 21.02
N LEU A 745 18.08 40.00 21.57
CA LEU A 745 17.61 40.26 22.95
C LEU A 745 18.66 39.88 24.01
N ARG A 746 19.45 38.82 23.77
CA ARG A 746 20.56 38.44 24.65
C ARG A 746 21.66 39.51 24.64
N THR A 747 22.07 39.99 23.46
CA THR A 747 23.09 41.05 23.37
C THR A 747 22.62 42.39 23.94
N THR A 748 21.35 42.79 23.73
CA THR A 748 20.82 44.03 24.33
C THR A 748 20.70 43.91 25.84
N ARG A 749 20.27 42.76 26.38
CA ARG A 749 20.29 42.47 27.82
C ARG A 749 21.68 42.54 28.42
N GLU A 750 22.69 41.97 27.77
CA GLU A 750 24.09 42.05 28.23
C GLU A 750 24.64 43.48 28.15
N ASN A 751 24.31 44.23 27.09
CA ASN A 751 24.67 45.65 26.96
C ASN A 751 24.04 46.47 28.09
N ALA A 752 22.75 46.30 28.35
CA ALA A 752 22.04 46.96 29.45
C ALA A 752 22.63 46.59 30.83
N GLN A 753 22.97 45.32 31.05
CA GLN A 753 23.61 44.87 32.30
C GLN A 753 25.04 45.42 32.48
N ARG A 754 25.80 45.57 31.39
CA ARG A 754 27.11 46.25 31.42
C ARG A 754 26.95 47.75 31.72
N ASN A 755 25.93 48.40 31.16
CA ASN A 755 25.62 49.80 31.44
C ASN A 755 25.13 50.03 32.88
N SER A 756 24.26 49.16 33.44
CA SER A 756 23.81 49.31 34.84
C SER A 756 24.99 49.22 35.80
N LYS A 757 25.87 48.23 35.64
CA LYS A 757 27.10 48.09 36.46
C LYS A 757 28.03 49.30 36.35
N ALA A 758 28.13 49.93 35.17
CA ALA A 758 28.90 51.14 34.97
C ALA A 758 28.28 52.37 35.67
N LEU A 759 26.94 52.48 35.67
CA LEU A 759 26.20 53.52 36.37
C LEU A 759 26.21 53.31 37.89
N GLU A 760 26.10 52.07 38.37
CA GLU A 760 26.25 51.69 39.78
C GLU A 760 27.64 52.07 40.30
N SER A 761 28.70 51.77 39.54
CA SER A 761 30.08 52.17 39.85
C SER A 761 30.23 53.70 39.94
N LYS A 762 29.71 54.46 38.97
CA LYS A 762 29.67 55.94 39.03
C LYS A 762 28.87 56.46 40.23
N ALA A 763 27.75 55.83 40.56
CA ALA A 763 26.91 56.22 41.69
C ALA A 763 27.56 55.89 43.06
N LEU A 764 28.46 54.91 43.12
CA LEU A 764 29.30 54.64 44.30
C LEU A 764 30.40 55.70 44.42
N LEU A 765 31.14 55.99 43.35
CA LEU A 765 32.17 57.04 43.34
C LEU A 765 31.60 58.42 43.73
N LEU A 766 30.46 58.82 43.14
CA LEU A 766 29.78 60.07 43.50
C LEU A 766 29.26 60.09 44.95
N LYS A 767 28.99 58.92 45.56
CA LYS A 767 28.65 58.83 46.99
C LYS A 767 29.88 58.97 47.88
N GLU A 768 31.03 58.43 47.47
CA GLU A 768 32.31 58.64 48.16
C GLU A 768 32.74 60.11 48.07
N GLU A 769 32.65 60.74 46.89
CA GLU A 769 32.89 62.18 46.70
C GLU A 769 31.93 63.06 47.52
N LEU A 770 30.63 62.71 47.60
CA LEU A 770 29.66 63.38 48.47
C LEU A 770 29.88 63.11 49.97
N ALA A 771 30.66 62.10 50.34
CA ALA A 771 31.06 61.81 51.71
C ALA A 771 32.34 62.57 52.07
N THR A 772 33.37 62.58 51.22
CA THR A 772 34.60 63.34 51.43
C THR A 772 34.32 64.84 51.49
N THR A 773 33.59 65.39 50.51
CA THR A 773 33.21 66.81 50.50
C THR A 773 32.31 67.21 51.67
N ARG A 774 31.44 66.31 52.17
CA ARG A 774 30.70 66.52 53.44
C ARG A 774 31.64 66.55 54.64
N ASN A 775 32.66 65.70 54.67
CA ASN A 775 33.63 65.65 55.76
C ASN A 775 34.54 66.88 55.75
N GLU A 776 34.95 67.36 54.57
CA GLU A 776 35.65 68.63 54.36
C GLU A 776 34.79 69.84 54.76
N LEU A 777 33.49 69.85 54.40
CA LEU A 777 32.54 70.87 54.84
C LEU A 777 32.35 70.85 56.36
N SER A 778 32.33 69.65 56.97
CA SER A 778 32.28 69.48 58.43
C SER A 778 33.54 70.04 59.08
N ASN A 779 34.72 69.64 58.60
CA ASN A 779 36.02 70.09 59.09
C ASN A 779 36.13 71.62 58.99
N THR A 780 35.93 72.21 57.80
CA THR A 780 35.97 73.66 57.59
C THR A 780 34.90 74.41 58.41
N LYS A 781 33.75 73.80 58.71
CA LYS A 781 32.74 74.37 59.63
C LYS A 781 33.20 74.31 61.09
N THR A 782 33.89 73.26 61.53
CA THR A 782 34.53 73.23 62.86
C THR A 782 35.69 74.21 62.94
N GLU A 783 36.51 74.36 61.88
CA GLU A 783 37.55 75.38 61.77
C GLU A 783 36.94 76.79 61.79
N PHE A 784 35.79 77.00 61.16
CA PHE A 784 35.07 78.27 61.21
C PHE A 784 34.49 78.56 62.59
N GLU A 785 33.95 77.59 63.33
CA GLU A 785 33.50 77.81 64.72
C GLU A 785 34.69 77.98 65.69
N ASN A 786 35.80 77.27 65.46
CA ASN A 786 37.08 77.48 66.16
C ASN A 786 37.67 78.87 65.85
N TYR A 787 37.55 79.34 64.60
CA TYR A 787 37.94 80.68 64.18
C TYR A 787 36.98 81.72 64.77
N LYS A 788 35.67 81.47 64.81
CA LYS A 788 34.65 82.35 65.39
C LYS A 788 34.77 82.48 66.90
N THR A 789 35.17 81.43 67.63
CA THR A 789 35.52 81.51 69.06
C THR A 789 36.87 82.21 69.28
N ARG A 790 37.87 81.96 68.44
CA ARG A 790 39.15 82.69 68.45
C ARG A 790 38.95 84.18 68.15
N VAL A 791 38.14 84.51 67.15
CA VAL A 791 37.70 85.87 66.82
C VAL A 791 36.86 86.45 67.95
N HIS A 792 35.90 85.76 68.55
CA HIS A 792 35.18 86.31 69.71
C HIS A 792 36.11 86.63 70.89
N THR A 793 37.16 85.83 71.09
CA THR A 793 38.19 86.07 72.10
C THR A 793 39.03 87.29 71.74
N VAL A 794 39.44 87.42 70.47
CA VAL A 794 40.19 88.56 69.93
C VAL A 794 39.33 89.83 69.85
N LEU A 795 38.03 89.75 69.57
CA LEU A 795 37.09 90.87 69.49
C LEU A 795 36.71 91.39 70.89
N LYS A 796 36.76 90.51 71.90
CA LYS A 796 36.72 90.88 73.32
C LYS A 796 38.01 91.60 73.76
N GLN A 797 39.11 91.49 73.00
CA GLN A 797 40.34 92.27 73.17
C GLN A 797 40.37 93.53 72.26
N GLN A 798 39.83 93.45 71.04
CA GLN A 798 39.72 94.51 70.01
C GLN A 798 38.46 95.37 70.16
N LYS A 799 37.81 95.39 71.33
CA LYS A 799 36.77 96.38 71.64
C LYS A 799 37.33 97.78 71.97
N LYS A 800 38.61 98.01 71.64
CA LYS A 800 39.23 99.31 71.34
C LYS A 800 39.67 99.30 69.87
N THR A 801 39.64 100.47 69.24
CA THR A 801 40.04 100.83 67.85
C THR A 801 39.14 100.38 66.69
N THR A 802 38.10 101.18 66.47
CA THR A 802 37.75 101.88 65.19
C THR A 802 37.57 101.11 63.85
N GLU A 803 36.33 101.18 63.36
CA GLU A 803 35.83 101.42 61.98
C GLU A 803 36.75 101.28 60.73
N GLY A 804 36.22 100.74 59.63
CA GLY A 804 36.84 100.91 58.30
C GLY A 804 36.19 100.23 57.09
N SER A 805 35.63 101.04 56.17
CA SER A 805 35.46 100.79 54.72
C SER A 805 34.33 99.88 54.18
N CYS A 806 33.96 100.13 52.92
CA CYS A 806 32.88 99.48 52.16
C CYS A 806 33.21 99.51 50.64
N SER A 807 33.34 98.36 49.98
CA SER A 807 33.61 98.29 48.52
C SER A 807 33.30 96.97 47.80
N SER A 808 32.91 95.89 48.48
CA SER A 808 32.95 94.51 47.92
C SER A 808 31.75 94.06 47.06
N ASN A 809 30.64 94.80 47.02
CA ASN A 809 29.37 94.29 46.47
C ASN A 809 29.33 94.12 44.94
N THR A 810 30.17 94.80 44.17
CA THR A 810 30.13 94.75 42.69
C THR A 810 30.66 93.41 42.15
N GLU A 811 31.80 92.92 42.66
CA GLU A 811 32.30 91.59 42.29
C GLU A 811 31.37 90.46 42.76
N ALA A 812 30.77 90.61 43.95
CA ALA A 812 29.84 89.63 44.50
C ALA A 812 28.61 89.46 43.60
N ASN A 813 28.02 90.57 43.12
CA ASN A 813 26.93 90.55 42.15
C ASN A 813 27.36 89.92 40.81
N GLY A 814 28.54 90.25 40.28
CA GLY A 814 29.04 89.64 39.03
C GLY A 814 29.19 88.11 39.13
N LYS A 815 29.71 87.62 40.26
CA LYS A 815 29.86 86.18 40.56
C LYS A 815 28.49 85.50 40.75
N LEU A 816 27.53 86.15 41.42
CA LEU A 816 26.14 85.69 41.49
C LEU A 816 25.49 85.61 40.10
N GLN A 817 25.73 86.60 39.24
CA GLN A 817 25.12 86.67 37.92
C GLN A 817 25.68 85.60 36.97
N GLN A 818 26.99 85.30 37.05
CA GLN A 818 27.58 84.13 36.37
C GLN A 818 27.02 82.80 36.89
N LEU A 819 26.81 82.66 38.20
CA LEU A 819 26.21 81.47 38.79
C LEU A 819 24.74 81.29 38.37
N VAL A 820 23.96 82.38 38.29
CA VAL A 820 22.58 82.37 37.75
C VAL A 820 22.58 81.95 36.28
N GLU A 821 23.54 82.40 35.48
CA GLU A 821 23.62 82.00 34.06
C GLU A 821 24.05 80.54 33.88
N GLN A 822 24.96 80.03 34.71
CA GLN A 822 25.27 78.59 34.78
C GLN A 822 24.06 77.75 35.23
N LEU A 823 23.29 78.22 36.22
CA LEU A 823 22.07 77.54 36.67
C LEU A 823 20.99 77.56 35.59
N ARG A 824 20.86 78.64 34.80
CA ARG A 824 19.97 78.70 33.63
C ARG A 824 20.38 77.70 32.56
N ALA A 825 21.67 77.68 32.18
CA ALA A 825 22.19 76.72 31.22
C ALA A 825 21.96 75.28 31.68
N ARG A 826 22.18 74.99 32.98
CA ARG A 826 21.94 73.65 33.54
C ARG A 826 20.45 73.28 33.64
N VAL A 827 19.57 74.25 33.90
CA VAL A 827 18.12 74.03 33.84
C VAL A 827 17.68 73.75 32.40
N GLN A 828 18.22 74.45 31.41
CA GLN A 828 17.89 74.19 30.01
C GLN A 828 18.43 72.83 29.54
N GLU A 829 19.67 72.46 29.88
CA GLU A 829 20.24 71.13 29.62
C GLU A 829 19.37 70.01 30.25
N LEU A 830 18.82 70.24 31.45
CA LEU A 830 17.90 69.31 32.10
C LEU A 830 16.51 69.27 31.44
N VAL A 831 16.03 70.37 30.86
CA VAL A 831 14.78 70.39 30.07
C VAL A 831 14.98 69.61 28.76
N GLU A 832 16.04 69.90 28.01
CA GLU A 832 16.41 69.17 26.79
C GLU A 832 16.61 67.67 27.06
N GLN A 833 17.20 67.30 28.21
CA GLN A 833 17.35 65.91 28.63
C GLN A 833 16.01 65.25 29.02
N VAL A 834 15.05 65.98 29.60
CA VAL A 834 13.70 65.48 29.89
C VAL A 834 12.87 65.35 28.62
N GLU A 835 13.00 66.25 27.65
CA GLU A 835 12.35 66.16 26.34
C GLU A 835 12.91 64.99 25.51
N ALA A 836 14.22 64.74 25.57
CA ALA A 836 14.84 63.54 24.99
C ALA A 836 14.30 62.24 25.64
N GLN A 837 14.31 62.15 26.98
CA GLN A 837 13.77 60.98 27.69
C GLN A 837 12.26 60.79 27.46
N ARG A 838 11.51 61.88 27.26
CA ARG A 838 10.09 61.83 26.92
C ARG A 838 9.86 61.26 25.52
N SER A 839 10.61 61.70 24.52
CA SER A 839 10.50 61.16 23.16
C SER A 839 11.01 59.72 23.05
N GLU A 840 12.03 59.32 23.81
CA GLU A 840 12.41 57.91 23.98
C GLU A 840 11.26 57.08 24.60
N ALA A 841 10.55 57.63 25.59
CA ALA A 841 9.40 56.95 26.21
C ALA A 841 8.17 56.89 25.28
N GLU A 842 7.90 57.93 24.49
CA GLU A 842 6.83 57.97 23.49
C GLU A 842 7.10 56.95 22.36
N LEU A 843 8.35 56.83 21.88
CA LEU A 843 8.74 55.76 20.93
C LEU A 843 8.65 54.35 21.54
N ALA A 844 9.05 54.16 22.80
CA ALA A 844 8.91 52.87 23.48
C ALA A 844 7.44 52.47 23.70
N GLN A 845 6.55 53.45 23.89
CA GLN A 845 5.10 53.26 23.94
C GLN A 845 4.56 52.81 22.57
N GLU A 846 4.96 53.46 21.48
CA GLU A 846 4.60 53.07 20.10
C GLU A 846 5.10 51.65 19.76
N GLU A 847 6.35 51.30 20.11
CA GLU A 847 6.88 49.94 19.94
C GLU A 847 6.09 48.91 20.75
N TYR A 848 5.68 49.24 21.99
CA TYR A 848 4.86 48.36 22.82
C TYR A 848 3.45 48.17 22.25
N GLU A 849 2.82 49.23 21.72
CA GLU A 849 1.50 49.16 21.10
C GLU A 849 1.54 48.36 19.78
N HIS A 850 2.56 48.57 18.94
CA HIS A 850 2.80 47.74 17.75
C HIS A 850 3.07 46.27 18.11
N LEU A 851 3.86 46.01 19.15
CA LEU A 851 4.13 44.64 19.61
C LEU A 851 2.88 43.98 20.19
N THR A 852 2.03 44.74 20.90
CA THR A 852 0.76 44.26 21.45
C THR A 852 -0.24 43.94 20.34
N ALA A 853 -0.40 44.82 19.35
CA ALA A 853 -1.23 44.58 18.17
C ALA A 853 -0.76 43.36 17.37
N ARG A 854 0.56 43.15 17.26
CA ARG A 854 1.13 41.94 16.64
C ARG A 854 0.82 40.68 17.44
N HIS A 855 0.95 40.69 18.77
CA HIS A 855 0.56 39.56 19.61
C HIS A 855 -0.93 39.26 19.48
N GLN A 856 -1.79 40.26 19.53
CA GLN A 856 -3.24 40.07 19.42
C GLN A 856 -3.67 39.53 18.05
N LYS A 857 -2.96 39.92 16.96
CA LYS A 857 -3.13 39.28 15.65
C LYS A 857 -2.68 37.82 15.66
N VAL A 858 -1.55 37.49 16.27
CA VAL A 858 -1.08 36.10 16.36
C VAL A 858 -2.04 35.24 17.21
N VAL A 859 -2.63 35.81 18.27
CA VAL A 859 -3.66 35.14 19.08
C VAL A 859 -4.90 34.84 18.24
N SER A 860 -5.47 35.81 17.51
CA SER A 860 -6.65 35.54 16.67
C SER A 860 -6.36 34.59 15.50
N GLU A 861 -5.14 34.61 14.97
CA GLU A 861 -4.63 33.63 14.00
C GLU A 861 -4.43 32.21 14.59
N LEU A 862 -4.24 32.07 15.89
CA LEU A 862 -4.19 30.78 16.59
C LEU A 862 -5.58 30.30 16.97
N GLU A 863 -6.45 31.17 17.48
CA GLU A 863 -7.87 30.89 17.77
C GLU A 863 -8.62 30.43 16.52
N ALA A 864 -8.38 31.07 15.36
CA ALA A 864 -8.93 30.64 14.08
C ALA A 864 -8.46 29.22 13.69
N ARG A 865 -7.16 28.94 13.79
CA ARG A 865 -6.61 27.60 13.52
C ARG A 865 -7.13 26.55 14.49
N GLU A 866 -7.29 26.90 15.78
CA GLU A 866 -7.85 26.00 16.78
C GLU A 866 -9.33 25.68 16.48
N LYS A 867 -10.10 26.68 16.04
CA LYS A 867 -11.48 26.50 15.57
C LYS A 867 -11.55 25.58 14.34
N ASP A 868 -10.66 25.76 13.36
CA ASP A 868 -10.59 24.90 12.17
C ASP A 868 -10.21 23.45 12.54
N TRP A 869 -9.25 23.25 13.44
CA TRP A 869 -8.88 21.92 13.93
C TRP A 869 -10.00 21.26 14.73
N LYS A 870 -10.72 22.01 15.58
CA LYS A 870 -11.93 21.54 16.27
C LYS A 870 -13.02 21.13 15.28
N ALA A 871 -13.31 21.95 14.28
CA ALA A 871 -14.29 21.64 13.24
C ALA A 871 -13.95 20.35 12.48
N ARG A 872 -12.68 20.17 12.06
CA ARG A 872 -12.20 18.93 11.40
C ARG A 872 -12.28 17.70 12.31
N LEU A 873 -11.97 17.85 13.59
CA LEU A 873 -12.08 16.78 14.58
C LEU A 873 -13.55 16.38 14.79
N GLU A 874 -14.45 17.35 14.95
CA GLU A 874 -15.89 17.06 15.03
C GLU A 874 -16.44 16.46 13.74
N GLU A 875 -15.98 16.88 12.56
CA GLU A 875 -16.38 16.29 11.27
C GLU A 875 -15.94 14.82 11.18
N THR A 876 -14.74 14.51 11.65
CA THR A 876 -14.20 13.14 11.69
C THR A 876 -14.96 12.27 12.70
N ILE A 877 -15.32 12.84 13.87
CA ILE A 877 -16.19 12.17 14.86
C ILE A 877 -17.57 11.93 14.25
N ARG A 878 -18.19 12.93 13.61
CA ARG A 878 -19.49 12.79 12.94
C ARG A 878 -19.47 11.67 11.89
N LYS A 879 -18.45 11.64 11.01
CA LYS A 879 -18.27 10.57 10.01
C LYS A 879 -18.15 9.19 10.65
N ASN A 880 -17.27 9.02 11.64
CA ASN A 880 -17.11 7.75 12.36
C ASN A 880 -18.42 7.32 13.06
N THR A 881 -19.15 8.24 13.73
CA THR A 881 -20.46 7.92 14.32
C THR A 881 -21.53 7.56 13.28
N HIS A 882 -21.46 8.15 12.08
CA HIS A 882 -22.36 7.81 10.97
C HIS A 882 -22.02 6.44 10.37
N GLU A 883 -20.74 6.15 10.13
CA GLU A 883 -20.25 4.84 9.68
C GLU A 883 -20.63 3.73 10.67
N MET A 884 -20.45 3.98 11.98
CA MET A 884 -20.88 3.07 13.04
C MET A 884 -22.41 2.88 13.07
N SER A 885 -23.20 3.94 12.83
CA SER A 885 -24.66 3.84 12.73
C SER A 885 -25.10 3.06 11.49
N VAL A 886 -24.44 3.26 10.34
CA VAL A 886 -24.74 2.55 9.09
C VAL A 886 -24.37 1.07 9.19
N GLU A 887 -23.25 0.73 9.83
CA GLU A 887 -22.89 -0.67 10.06
C GLU A 887 -23.82 -1.34 11.10
N LEU A 888 -24.28 -0.61 12.12
CA LEU A 888 -25.30 -1.09 13.05
C LEU A 888 -26.66 -1.33 12.35
N ASP A 889 -27.12 -0.40 11.52
CA ASP A 889 -28.33 -0.56 10.70
C ASP A 889 -28.20 -1.73 9.71
N LYS A 890 -27.01 -1.94 9.14
CA LYS A 890 -26.69 -3.06 8.26
C LYS A 890 -26.71 -4.40 9.01
N GLN A 891 -26.21 -4.45 10.24
CA GLN A 891 -26.33 -5.64 11.09
C GLN A 891 -27.78 -5.91 11.50
N LEU A 892 -28.55 -4.87 11.87
CA LEU A 892 -29.98 -4.98 12.16
C LEU A 892 -30.77 -5.51 10.95
N LYS A 893 -30.55 -4.96 9.75
CA LYS A 893 -31.13 -5.47 8.50
C LYS A 893 -30.79 -6.94 8.28
N GLN A 894 -29.51 -7.33 8.36
CA GLN A 894 -29.10 -8.74 8.24
C GLN A 894 -29.77 -9.67 9.26
N GLN A 895 -30.09 -9.21 10.49
CA GLN A 895 -30.85 -10.01 11.45
C GLN A 895 -32.34 -10.08 11.08
N HIS A 896 -32.95 -8.98 10.62
CA HIS A 896 -34.31 -8.98 10.09
C HIS A 896 -34.47 -9.86 8.85
N ASP A 897 -33.50 -9.83 7.93
CA ASP A 897 -33.50 -10.65 6.70
C ASP A 897 -33.35 -12.14 7.03
N LYS A 898 -32.44 -12.50 7.94
CA LYS A 898 -32.31 -13.88 8.45
C LYS A 898 -33.60 -14.35 9.12
N LEU A 899 -34.18 -13.55 10.01
CA LEU A 899 -35.43 -13.89 10.69
C LEU A 899 -36.58 -14.06 9.69
N THR A 900 -36.71 -13.13 8.74
CA THR A 900 -37.69 -13.17 7.64
C THR A 900 -37.51 -14.41 6.77
N SER A 901 -36.27 -14.78 6.44
CA SER A 901 -35.94 -16.02 5.72
C SER A 901 -36.37 -17.27 6.50
N THR A 902 -36.12 -17.32 7.82
CA THR A 902 -36.58 -18.47 8.64
C THR A 902 -38.10 -18.56 8.74
N PHE A 903 -38.83 -17.44 8.73
CA PHE A 903 -40.30 -17.45 8.66
C PHE A 903 -40.81 -17.88 7.29
N HIS A 904 -40.22 -17.40 6.18
CA HIS A 904 -40.56 -17.86 4.84
C HIS A 904 -40.29 -19.36 4.66
N LYS A 905 -39.17 -19.87 5.18
CA LYS A 905 -38.85 -21.31 5.14
C LYS A 905 -39.90 -22.13 5.89
N LYS A 906 -40.31 -21.71 7.10
CA LYS A 906 -41.38 -22.37 7.87
C LYS A 906 -42.74 -22.32 7.18
N LEU A 907 -43.08 -21.20 6.52
CA LEU A 907 -44.32 -21.08 5.74
C LEU A 907 -44.30 -21.97 4.49
N ALA A 908 -43.14 -22.13 3.83
CA ALA A 908 -42.96 -23.04 2.71
C ALA A 908 -43.02 -24.52 3.16
N GLU A 909 -42.36 -24.87 4.27
CA GLU A 909 -42.45 -26.20 4.90
C GLU A 909 -43.90 -26.54 5.25
N GLN A 910 -44.62 -25.63 5.93
CA GLN A 910 -46.04 -25.84 6.26
C GLN A 910 -46.94 -25.91 5.01
N ALA A 911 -46.64 -25.16 3.96
CA ALA A 911 -47.38 -25.24 2.70
C ALA A 911 -47.14 -26.57 1.97
N GLU A 912 -45.95 -27.14 2.07
CA GLU A 912 -45.63 -28.48 1.54
C GLU A 912 -46.27 -29.58 2.38
N ASP A 913 -46.26 -29.49 3.72
CA ASP A 913 -47.00 -30.39 4.60
C ASP A 913 -48.50 -30.38 4.26
N HIS A 914 -49.09 -29.19 4.09
CA HIS A 914 -50.48 -29.05 3.65
C HIS A 914 -50.73 -29.66 2.25
N ARG A 915 -49.77 -29.53 1.32
CA ARG A 915 -49.83 -30.13 -0.02
C ARG A 915 -49.78 -31.65 0.05
N ALA A 916 -48.86 -32.22 0.82
CA ALA A 916 -48.73 -33.66 1.03
C ALA A 916 -49.99 -34.24 1.70
N VAL A 917 -50.58 -33.54 2.68
CA VAL A 917 -51.87 -33.92 3.26
C VAL A 917 -52.98 -33.89 2.21
N LEU A 918 -53.06 -32.85 1.37
CA LEU A 918 -54.06 -32.77 0.30
C LEU A 918 -53.90 -33.87 -0.77
N GLU A 919 -52.67 -34.23 -1.16
CA GLU A 919 -52.46 -35.39 -2.06
C GLU A 919 -52.84 -36.70 -1.38
N SER A 920 -52.49 -36.93 -0.10
CA SER A 920 -52.93 -38.14 0.62
C SER A 920 -54.47 -38.23 0.78
N GLN A 921 -55.16 -37.09 0.88
CA GLN A 921 -56.62 -37.04 0.86
C GLN A 921 -57.20 -37.30 -0.53
N LYS A 922 -56.57 -36.79 -1.60
CA LYS A 922 -56.95 -37.12 -2.99
C LYS A 922 -56.73 -38.60 -3.32
N GLU A 923 -55.64 -39.18 -2.81
CA GLU A 923 -55.29 -40.61 -2.89
C GLU A 923 -56.40 -41.44 -2.23
N LEU A 924 -56.70 -41.17 -0.95
CA LEU A 924 -57.79 -41.83 -0.22
C LEU A 924 -59.17 -41.65 -0.90
N ILE A 925 -59.44 -40.48 -1.49
CA ILE A 925 -60.67 -40.25 -2.29
C ILE A 925 -60.65 -41.04 -3.61
N ARG A 926 -59.48 -41.32 -4.20
CA ARG A 926 -59.34 -42.20 -5.37
C ARG A 926 -59.63 -43.64 -4.98
N ASP A 927 -59.01 -44.11 -3.90
CA ASP A 927 -59.16 -45.47 -3.38
C ASP A 927 -60.63 -45.74 -3.00
N LEU A 928 -61.27 -44.84 -2.24
CA LEU A 928 -62.70 -44.91 -1.92
C LEU A 928 -63.61 -44.85 -3.16
N ARG A 929 -63.20 -44.18 -4.25
CA ARG A 929 -63.93 -44.20 -5.53
C ARG A 929 -63.73 -45.51 -6.29
N GLU A 930 -62.61 -46.19 -6.10
CA GLU A 930 -62.33 -47.49 -6.71
C GLU A 930 -63.00 -48.63 -5.93
N GLU A 931 -63.06 -48.56 -4.60
CA GLU A 931 -63.93 -49.39 -3.76
C GLU A 931 -65.41 -49.21 -4.13
N LEU A 932 -65.88 -47.96 -4.27
CA LEU A 932 -67.26 -47.68 -4.69
C LEU A 932 -67.57 -48.23 -6.09
N LYS A 933 -66.61 -48.21 -7.02
CA LYS A 933 -66.72 -48.86 -8.33
C LYS A 933 -66.75 -50.38 -8.23
N GLN A 934 -65.98 -51.00 -7.33
CA GLN A 934 -66.04 -52.45 -7.09
C GLN A 934 -67.38 -52.89 -6.48
N GLU A 935 -67.96 -52.12 -5.58
CA GLU A 935 -69.31 -52.35 -5.07
C GLU A 935 -70.36 -52.21 -6.19
N GLN A 936 -70.30 -51.14 -6.99
CA GLN A 936 -71.21 -50.93 -8.13
C GLN A 936 -71.07 -52.02 -9.21
N ALA A 937 -69.90 -52.63 -9.37
CA ALA A 937 -69.67 -53.71 -10.33
C ALA A 937 -70.38 -55.04 -9.99
N LYS A 938 -71.03 -55.16 -8.83
CA LYS A 938 -71.82 -56.36 -8.44
C LYS A 938 -73.30 -56.31 -8.81
N THR A 939 -73.80 -55.22 -9.39
CA THR A 939 -75.23 -55.08 -9.73
C THR A 939 -75.45 -54.55 -11.15
N SER A 940 -76.19 -55.31 -11.97
CA SER A 940 -76.68 -54.91 -13.29
C SER A 940 -78.17 -54.49 -13.24
N PRO A 941 -78.71 -53.77 -14.26
CA PRO A 941 -79.63 -52.63 -14.04
C PRO A 941 -81.13 -52.98 -14.20
N PRO A 942 -82.06 -51.98 -14.06
CA PRO A 942 -82.50 -51.26 -15.28
C PRO A 942 -82.95 -49.76 -15.10
N GLN A 943 -83.22 -49.09 -16.24
CA GLN A 943 -83.97 -47.82 -16.49
C GLN A 943 -83.31 -46.47 -16.07
N GLU A 944 -83.12 -45.47 -16.94
CA GLU A 944 -84.08 -44.67 -17.75
C GLU A 944 -85.13 -43.90 -16.90
N ASP A 945 -85.40 -42.59 -17.06
CA ASP A 945 -84.71 -41.53 -17.83
C ASP A 945 -85.22 -40.12 -17.38
N THR A 946 -84.69 -39.04 -17.96
CA THR A 946 -85.17 -37.63 -17.93
C THR A 946 -85.12 -36.86 -16.59
N PHE A 947 -84.27 -35.83 -16.53
CA PHE A 947 -84.73 -34.46 -16.81
C PHE A 947 -83.55 -33.53 -17.20
N ASP A 948 -83.77 -32.69 -18.21
CA ASP A 948 -82.77 -31.75 -18.77
C ASP A 948 -83.11 -30.30 -18.34
N ILE A 949 -82.12 -29.58 -17.81
CA ILE A 949 -82.10 -28.10 -17.75
C ILE A 949 -80.67 -27.61 -18.04
N SER A 950 -80.23 -27.76 -19.29
CA SER A 950 -79.45 -26.69 -19.92
C SER A 950 -80.35 -25.46 -20.17
N LEU A 951 -79.74 -24.32 -20.53
CA LEU A 951 -80.33 -22.98 -20.72
C LEU A 951 -80.71 -22.21 -19.44
N GLN A 952 -79.79 -21.35 -18.97
CA GLN A 952 -80.12 -19.93 -18.86
C GLN A 952 -78.88 -19.04 -19.00
N GLU A 953 -78.82 -18.26 -20.08
CA GLU A 953 -77.92 -17.11 -20.21
C GLU A 953 -78.31 -16.00 -19.21
N ARG A 954 -77.33 -15.28 -18.69
CA ARG A 954 -77.54 -13.94 -18.09
C ARG A 954 -76.41 -12.99 -18.45
N GLN A 955 -76.74 -11.99 -19.26
CA GLN A 955 -75.93 -10.80 -19.48
C GLN A 955 -76.00 -9.84 -18.28
N GLU A 956 -74.93 -9.04 -18.17
CA GLU A 956 -74.89 -7.63 -17.75
C GLU A 956 -75.31 -7.23 -16.31
N GLY A 957 -74.65 -6.17 -15.85
CA GLY A 957 -74.70 -5.66 -14.47
C GLY A 957 -73.64 -4.59 -14.27
N GLU A 958 -73.86 -3.42 -14.87
CA GLU A 958 -73.05 -2.21 -14.63
C GLU A 958 -73.16 -1.74 -13.17
N GLY A 959 -72.30 -0.80 -12.75
CA GLY A 959 -72.59 0.05 -11.60
C GLY A 959 -71.40 0.33 -10.69
N SER A 960 -70.74 1.47 -10.91
CA SER A 960 -69.72 2.00 -10.01
C SER A 960 -70.32 2.61 -8.72
N GLU A 961 -69.44 2.78 -7.74
CA GLU A 961 -69.33 3.93 -6.81
C GLU A 961 -70.57 4.49 -6.06
N CYS A 962 -70.45 4.54 -4.72
CA CYS A 962 -70.19 5.77 -3.93
C CYS A 962 -70.73 5.61 -2.49
N ALA A 963 -70.33 6.50 -1.58
CA ALA A 963 -70.54 6.36 -0.14
C ALA A 963 -71.24 7.57 0.49
N THR A 964 -71.42 7.48 1.83
CA THR A 964 -71.57 8.54 2.86
C THR A 964 -72.93 8.69 3.55
N SER A 965 -72.85 8.65 4.90
CA SER A 965 -73.60 9.43 5.91
C SER A 965 -75.16 9.37 5.95
N SER A 966 -75.85 9.44 7.11
CA SER A 966 -75.50 10.10 8.37
C SER A 966 -76.26 9.55 9.60
N THR A 967 -75.64 9.64 10.79
CA THR A 967 -76.22 9.99 12.11
C THR A 967 -77.49 9.30 12.65
N SER A 968 -77.34 8.49 13.72
CA SER A 968 -77.96 8.75 15.05
C SER A 968 -77.54 7.70 16.12
N ILE A 969 -77.84 8.00 17.40
CA ILE A 969 -77.31 7.40 18.66
C ILE A 969 -78.52 7.22 19.62
N PRO A 970 -78.55 6.37 20.69
CA PRO A 970 -77.68 5.26 21.16
C PRO A 970 -78.46 3.90 21.32
N ILE A 971 -77.84 2.84 21.90
CA ILE A 971 -78.25 2.20 23.19
C ILE A 971 -77.50 0.87 23.52
N THR A 972 -76.89 0.85 24.71
CA THR A 972 -76.44 -0.29 25.59
C THR A 972 -75.76 -1.57 25.06
N SER A 973 -74.52 -1.76 25.54
CA SER A 973 -74.04 -2.92 26.31
C SER A 973 -73.98 -4.33 25.67
N PHE A 974 -72.76 -4.74 25.31
CA PHE A 974 -72.26 -6.11 25.51
C PHE A 974 -70.90 -6.08 26.25
N PRO A 975 -70.53 -7.11 27.05
CA PRO A 975 -69.45 -7.00 28.05
C PRO A 975 -68.17 -7.80 27.72
N TRP A 976 -67.11 -7.48 28.46
CA TRP A 976 -65.78 -8.12 28.55
C TRP A 976 -64.91 -7.94 27.28
N GLU A 977 -63.77 -7.24 27.29
CA GLU A 977 -62.60 -7.27 28.20
C GLU A 977 -61.86 -8.63 28.13
N VAL A 978 -60.53 -8.70 28.00
CA VAL A 978 -59.48 -7.71 28.30
C VAL A 978 -58.52 -7.50 27.12
N VAL A 979 -58.19 -6.24 26.83
CA VAL A 979 -56.97 -5.85 26.10
C VAL A 979 -56.14 -4.95 27.04
N PRO A 980 -54.89 -5.28 27.38
CA PRO A 980 -54.08 -4.44 28.26
C PRO A 980 -53.68 -3.11 27.59
N SER A 981 -54.33 -2.03 28.00
CA SER A 981 -53.92 -0.65 27.68
C SER A 981 -53.94 0.19 28.95
N THR A 982 -52.87 0.11 29.74
CA THR A 982 -52.74 0.75 31.06
C THR A 982 -51.47 1.62 31.09
N GLY A 983 -51.53 2.74 30.39
CA GLY A 983 -50.43 3.72 30.28
C GLY A 983 -50.53 4.94 31.22
N PHE A 984 -51.54 4.99 32.10
CA PHE A 984 -51.73 6.06 33.07
C PHE A 984 -52.11 5.47 34.44
N ALA A 985 -51.39 5.88 35.49
CA ALA A 985 -51.66 5.48 36.88
C ALA A 985 -52.68 6.44 37.54
N PRO A 986 -53.58 5.95 38.42
CA PRO A 986 -54.48 6.80 39.18
C PRO A 986 -53.74 7.76 40.12
N LEU A 987 -54.27 8.98 40.28
CA LEU A 987 -53.64 10.08 41.03
C LEU A 987 -53.32 9.74 42.49
N GLU A 988 -54.10 8.85 43.11
CA GLU A 988 -53.92 8.40 44.50
C GLU A 988 -52.64 7.57 44.70
N GLN A 989 -52.10 6.95 43.64
CA GLN A 989 -50.86 6.18 43.69
C GLN A 989 -49.59 7.06 43.59
N LEU A 990 -49.73 8.35 43.24
CA LEU A 990 -48.64 9.34 43.26
C LEU A 990 -48.51 10.08 44.61
N LEU A 991 -49.47 9.90 45.53
CA LEU A 991 -49.55 10.63 46.80
C LEU A 991 -49.17 9.79 48.04
N HIS A 992 -48.92 8.49 47.87
CA HIS A 992 -48.50 7.58 48.93
C HIS A 992 -47.02 7.18 48.76
N GLY A 993 -46.14 7.92 49.44
CA GLY A 993 -44.70 7.64 49.42
C GLY A 993 -44.27 6.51 50.35
N ASN A 994 -43.06 5.98 50.07
CA ASN A 994 -42.36 4.86 50.74
C ASN A 994 -42.91 3.46 50.35
N SER A 995 -42.08 2.46 50.06
CA SER A 995 -40.65 2.30 50.37
C SER A 995 -39.84 1.64 49.26
N GLU A 996 -38.60 2.12 49.04
CA GLU A 996 -37.60 1.45 48.21
C GLU A 996 -37.09 0.14 48.86
N LYS A 997 -36.52 -0.76 48.02
CA LYS A 997 -35.83 -2.04 48.32
C LYS A 997 -36.65 -3.33 48.20
N ASP A 998 -36.97 -3.71 46.95
CA ASP A 998 -36.67 -5.08 46.47
C ASP A 998 -36.54 -5.09 44.93
N ASP A 999 -37.54 -4.59 44.20
CA ASP A 999 -37.55 -4.53 42.72
C ASP A 999 -36.26 -3.94 42.12
N SER A 1000 -35.71 -2.89 42.75
CA SER A 1000 -34.47 -2.25 42.31
C SER A 1000 -33.27 -3.20 42.40
N GLN A 1001 -33.21 -4.07 43.40
CA GLN A 1001 -32.13 -5.04 43.56
C GLN A 1001 -32.26 -6.18 42.54
N GLU A 1002 -33.48 -6.65 42.27
CA GLU A 1002 -33.68 -7.70 41.27
C GLU A 1002 -33.41 -7.18 39.85
N VAL A 1003 -33.89 -5.99 39.49
CA VAL A 1003 -33.56 -5.31 38.22
C VAL A 1003 -32.08 -4.98 38.08
N LEU A 1004 -31.40 -4.57 39.16
CA LEU A 1004 -29.94 -4.40 39.15
C LEU A 1004 -29.23 -5.75 38.97
N SER A 1005 -29.69 -6.82 39.64
CA SER A 1005 -29.11 -8.16 39.47
C SER A 1005 -29.29 -8.70 38.05
N ALA A 1006 -30.43 -8.43 37.41
CA ALA A 1006 -30.70 -8.77 36.01
C ALA A 1006 -29.77 -7.98 35.07
N LYS A 1007 -29.64 -6.66 35.25
CA LYS A 1007 -28.70 -5.83 34.48
C LYS A 1007 -27.24 -6.22 34.71
N ILE A 1008 -26.87 -6.63 35.92
CA ILE A 1008 -25.53 -7.15 36.24
C ILE A 1008 -25.32 -8.54 35.62
N SER A 1009 -26.34 -9.41 35.57
CA SER A 1009 -26.28 -10.70 34.86
C SER A 1009 -26.14 -10.49 33.35
N GLU A 1010 -26.88 -9.55 32.78
CA GLU A 1010 -26.79 -9.16 31.36
C GLU A 1010 -25.43 -8.54 31.03
N ALA A 1011 -24.90 -7.67 31.89
CA ALA A 1011 -23.56 -7.11 31.76
C ALA A 1011 -22.47 -8.18 31.87
N HIS A 1012 -22.58 -9.14 32.78
CA HIS A 1012 -21.64 -10.28 32.85
C HIS A 1012 -21.76 -11.19 31.62
N LYS A 1013 -22.97 -11.44 31.09
CA LYS A 1013 -23.14 -12.20 29.83
C LYS A 1013 -22.50 -11.46 28.65
N LYS A 1014 -22.67 -10.15 28.55
CA LYS A 1014 -22.02 -9.29 27.55
C LYS A 1014 -20.50 -9.26 27.73
N LEU A 1015 -19.99 -9.20 28.95
CA LEU A 1015 -18.55 -9.24 29.26
C LEU A 1015 -17.94 -10.60 28.93
N ASN A 1016 -18.60 -11.70 29.28
CA ASN A 1016 -18.16 -13.05 28.92
C ASN A 1016 -18.14 -13.21 27.39
N HIS A 1017 -19.19 -12.80 26.68
CA HIS A 1017 -19.23 -12.86 25.23
C HIS A 1017 -18.17 -11.97 24.56
N MET A 1018 -17.92 -10.77 25.10
CA MET A 1018 -16.80 -9.92 24.65
C MET A 1018 -15.44 -10.57 24.92
N SER A 1019 -15.30 -11.31 26.03
CA SER A 1019 -14.07 -12.06 26.36
C SER A 1019 -13.89 -13.30 25.47
N GLU A 1020 -14.98 -13.97 25.09
CA GLU A 1020 -14.98 -15.07 24.12
C GLU A 1020 -14.58 -14.57 22.73
N LEU A 1021 -15.19 -13.48 22.26
CA LEU A 1021 -14.83 -12.81 20.99
C LEU A 1021 -13.40 -12.27 21.00
N LEU A 1022 -12.91 -11.75 22.13
CA LEU A 1022 -11.52 -11.30 22.29
C LEU A 1022 -10.54 -12.48 22.22
N ASN A 1023 -10.85 -13.60 22.87
CA ASN A 1023 -10.05 -14.83 22.83
C ASN A 1023 -10.07 -15.49 21.43
N GLU A 1024 -11.22 -15.51 20.74
CA GLU A 1024 -11.32 -15.96 19.35
C GLU A 1024 -10.51 -15.04 18.41
N SER A 1025 -10.58 -13.72 18.62
CA SER A 1025 -9.79 -12.72 17.90
C SER A 1025 -8.28 -12.91 18.15
N GLU A 1026 -7.85 -13.09 19.40
CA GLU A 1026 -6.45 -13.35 19.77
C GLU A 1026 -5.95 -14.66 19.18
N SER A 1027 -6.72 -15.75 19.29
CA SER A 1027 -6.41 -17.06 18.68
C SER A 1027 -6.33 -16.97 17.14
N SER A 1028 -7.24 -16.23 16.50
CA SER A 1028 -7.21 -15.99 15.06
C SER A 1028 -6.00 -15.13 14.65
N ASN A 1029 -5.63 -14.13 15.45
CA ASN A 1029 -4.46 -13.28 15.25
C ASN A 1029 -3.14 -14.05 15.41
N LEU A 1030 -3.04 -14.92 16.41
CA LEU A 1030 -1.92 -15.85 16.60
C LEU A 1030 -1.79 -16.81 15.40
N ARG A 1031 -2.90 -17.42 14.96
CA ARG A 1031 -2.93 -18.28 13.76
C ARG A 1031 -2.52 -17.52 12.50
N MET A 1032 -3.01 -16.28 12.31
CA MET A 1032 -2.66 -15.45 11.16
C MET A 1032 -1.19 -15.00 11.21
N THR A 1033 -0.67 -14.66 12.39
CA THR A 1033 0.74 -14.33 12.61
C THR A 1033 1.65 -15.53 12.31
N GLU A 1034 1.26 -16.73 12.71
CA GLU A 1034 1.98 -17.97 12.40
C GLU A 1034 1.91 -18.30 10.89
N GLN A 1035 0.76 -18.14 10.24
CA GLN A 1035 0.64 -18.25 8.78
C GLN A 1035 1.52 -17.22 8.06
N ILE A 1036 1.57 -15.98 8.53
CA ILE A 1036 2.46 -14.93 8.01
C ILE A 1036 3.93 -15.30 8.24
N ARG A 1037 4.29 -15.96 9.35
CA ARG A 1037 5.65 -16.44 9.63
C ARG A 1037 6.05 -17.56 8.66
N VAL A 1038 5.17 -18.56 8.47
CA VAL A 1038 5.37 -19.69 7.55
C VAL A 1038 5.44 -19.20 6.09
N LEU A 1039 4.52 -18.35 5.66
CA LEU A 1039 4.53 -17.78 4.30
C LEU A 1039 5.77 -16.92 4.04
N LYS A 1040 6.22 -16.11 5.01
CA LYS A 1040 7.47 -15.34 4.88
C LYS A 1040 8.70 -16.26 4.77
N GLU A 1041 8.73 -17.39 5.47
CA GLU A 1041 9.85 -18.34 5.34
C GLU A 1041 9.76 -19.19 4.07
N GLU A 1042 8.57 -19.54 3.58
CA GLU A 1042 8.42 -20.21 2.29
C GLU A 1042 8.77 -19.27 1.13
N ILE A 1043 8.40 -17.99 1.19
CA ILE A 1043 8.86 -16.96 0.23
C ILE A 1043 10.39 -16.89 0.24
N ARG A 1044 11.03 -16.74 1.41
CA ARG A 1044 12.50 -16.74 1.52
C ARG A 1044 13.11 -18.05 1.01
N ARG A 1045 12.49 -19.20 1.26
CA ARG A 1045 12.95 -20.51 0.78
C ARG A 1045 12.88 -20.60 -0.75
N LEU A 1046 11.82 -20.09 -1.36
CA LEU A 1046 11.64 -20.01 -2.81
C LEU A 1046 12.61 -19.00 -3.45
N GLU A 1047 12.85 -17.85 -2.81
CA GLU A 1047 13.90 -16.89 -3.20
C GLU A 1047 15.29 -17.53 -3.14
N ARG A 1048 15.64 -18.16 -2.00
CA ARG A 1048 16.89 -18.94 -1.83
C ARG A 1048 16.99 -20.11 -2.82
N ASN A 1049 15.86 -20.62 -3.35
CA ASN A 1049 15.84 -21.64 -4.40
C ASN A 1049 16.11 -21.06 -5.78
N LYS A 1050 15.40 -19.98 -6.16
CA LYS A 1050 15.60 -19.26 -7.44
C LYS A 1050 16.99 -18.62 -7.53
N GLU A 1051 17.60 -18.27 -6.40
CA GLU A 1051 19.00 -17.86 -6.34
C GLU A 1051 19.98 -19.04 -6.46
N ARG A 1052 19.67 -20.21 -5.90
CA ARG A 1052 20.45 -21.44 -6.14
C ARG A 1052 20.39 -21.88 -7.61
N GLU A 1053 19.27 -21.70 -8.29
CA GLU A 1053 19.14 -21.93 -9.74
C GLU A 1053 20.10 -21.03 -10.55
N LYS A 1054 20.23 -19.74 -10.20
CA LYS A 1054 21.24 -18.84 -10.79
C LYS A 1054 22.70 -19.27 -10.50
N HIS A 1055 22.91 -20.16 -9.54
CA HIS A 1055 24.22 -20.74 -9.23
C HIS A 1055 24.38 -22.19 -9.73
N ALA A 1056 23.37 -22.77 -10.40
CA ALA A 1056 23.40 -24.16 -10.89
C ALA A 1056 24.46 -24.39 -11.98
N GLU A 1057 24.77 -23.37 -12.79
CA GLU A 1057 25.90 -23.40 -13.75
C GLU A 1057 27.25 -23.62 -13.05
N ASN A 1058 27.37 -23.26 -11.76
CA ASN A 1058 28.57 -23.44 -10.94
C ASN A 1058 28.56 -24.75 -10.13
N LEU A 1059 27.71 -25.73 -10.44
CA LEU A 1059 27.64 -27.02 -9.72
C LEU A 1059 28.98 -27.76 -9.65
N GLU A 1060 29.85 -27.66 -10.67
CA GLU A 1060 31.20 -28.23 -10.63
C GLU A 1060 32.12 -27.51 -9.63
N TYR A 1061 32.03 -26.17 -9.57
CA TYR A 1061 32.77 -25.37 -8.60
C TYR A 1061 32.29 -25.65 -7.17
N LEU A 1062 30.97 -25.74 -6.96
CA LEU A 1062 30.36 -26.12 -5.69
C LEU A 1062 30.76 -27.55 -5.27
N LYS A 1063 30.74 -28.53 -6.19
CA LYS A 1063 31.26 -29.89 -5.98
C LYS A 1063 32.72 -29.86 -5.51
N ASN A 1064 33.57 -29.04 -6.13
CA ASN A 1064 34.97 -28.88 -5.74
C ASN A 1064 35.13 -28.20 -4.36
N ILE A 1065 34.25 -27.25 -4.00
CA ILE A 1065 34.21 -26.64 -2.66
C ILE A 1065 33.77 -27.65 -1.61
N ILE A 1066 32.67 -28.39 -1.84
CA ILE A 1066 32.15 -29.39 -0.91
C ILE A 1066 33.17 -30.52 -0.73
N LEU A 1067 33.85 -30.95 -1.80
CA LEU A 1067 34.92 -31.94 -1.72
C LEU A 1067 36.11 -31.43 -0.87
N LYS A 1068 36.53 -30.16 -1.03
CA LYS A 1068 37.53 -29.55 -0.14
C LYS A 1068 37.03 -29.44 1.30
N PHE A 1069 35.81 -28.96 1.52
CA PHE A 1069 35.22 -28.79 2.85
C PHE A 1069 35.04 -30.12 3.59
N THR A 1070 34.77 -31.22 2.88
CA THR A 1070 34.67 -32.56 3.50
C THR A 1070 36.04 -33.21 3.73
N THR A 1071 37.00 -33.05 2.81
CA THR A 1071 38.34 -33.65 2.94
C THR A 1071 39.29 -32.90 3.88
N LEU A 1072 39.10 -31.60 4.09
CA LEU A 1072 39.87 -30.81 5.05
C LEU A 1072 39.62 -31.27 6.49
N LYS A 1073 40.69 -31.63 7.21
CA LYS A 1073 40.66 -31.79 8.67
C LYS A 1073 40.50 -30.41 9.33
N GLY A 1074 39.95 -30.37 10.55
CA GLY A 1074 39.47 -29.13 11.19
C GLY A 1074 40.52 -28.00 11.27
N GLY A 1075 40.10 -26.76 10.98
CA GLY A 1075 40.95 -25.58 10.98
C GLY A 1075 40.35 -24.40 10.20
N SER A 1076 41.02 -23.26 10.23
CA SER A 1076 40.52 -21.97 9.69
C SER A 1076 40.31 -21.93 8.17
N GLU A 1077 40.80 -22.92 7.42
CA GLU A 1077 40.44 -23.09 6.01
C GLU A 1077 38.97 -23.46 5.82
N LYS A 1078 38.39 -24.25 6.75
CA LYS A 1078 36.94 -24.52 6.73
C LYS A 1078 36.13 -23.26 7.01
N GLU A 1079 36.57 -22.42 7.94
CA GLU A 1079 35.91 -21.14 8.25
C GLU A 1079 35.88 -20.22 7.01
N ARG A 1080 37.00 -20.15 6.26
CA ARG A 1080 37.09 -19.39 5.00
C ARG A 1080 36.21 -19.94 3.88
N LEU A 1081 35.85 -21.22 3.92
CA LEU A 1081 34.92 -21.82 2.96
C LEU A 1081 33.43 -21.62 3.36
N ILE A 1082 33.12 -21.28 4.62
CA ILE A 1082 31.72 -21.04 5.03
C ILE A 1082 31.08 -19.89 4.23
N PRO A 1083 31.67 -18.68 4.08
CA PRO A 1083 31.08 -17.62 3.25
C PRO A 1083 30.83 -18.04 1.80
N VAL A 1084 31.68 -18.91 1.24
CA VAL A 1084 31.56 -19.43 -0.13
C VAL A 1084 30.41 -20.45 -0.23
N LEU A 1085 30.24 -21.30 0.79
CA LEU A 1085 29.10 -22.21 0.91
C LEU A 1085 27.79 -21.43 1.17
N THR A 1086 27.79 -20.44 2.06
CA THR A 1086 26.62 -19.57 2.32
C THR A 1086 26.16 -18.85 1.04
N THR A 1087 27.09 -18.33 0.24
CA THR A 1087 26.73 -17.63 -1.01
C THR A 1087 26.25 -18.58 -2.10
N MET A 1088 26.90 -19.74 -2.30
CA MET A 1088 26.52 -20.69 -3.36
C MET A 1088 25.29 -21.55 -3.02
N LEU A 1089 25.12 -21.97 -1.75
CA LEU A 1089 23.98 -22.77 -1.30
C LEU A 1089 22.81 -21.93 -0.75
N LYS A 1090 23.01 -20.62 -0.55
CA LYS A 1090 22.01 -19.71 0.07
C LYS A 1090 21.48 -20.27 1.40
N LEU A 1091 22.44 -20.55 2.29
CA LEU A 1091 22.19 -21.01 3.65
C LEU A 1091 21.47 -19.92 4.46
N SER A 1092 20.55 -20.32 5.34
CA SER A 1092 19.92 -19.42 6.30
C SER A 1092 20.93 -18.94 7.35
N PRO A 1093 20.63 -17.85 8.10
CA PRO A 1093 21.45 -17.41 9.22
C PRO A 1093 21.66 -18.51 10.29
N GLU A 1094 20.65 -19.36 10.51
CA GLU A 1094 20.69 -20.50 11.42
C GLU A 1094 21.56 -21.63 10.87
N GLU A 1095 21.42 -21.99 9.60
CA GLU A 1095 22.25 -23.00 8.92
C GLU A 1095 23.72 -22.56 8.88
N GLN A 1096 23.98 -21.29 8.56
CA GLN A 1096 25.31 -20.69 8.63
C GLN A 1096 25.86 -20.73 10.06
N LYS A 1097 25.06 -20.40 11.08
CA LYS A 1097 25.48 -20.42 12.49
C LYS A 1097 25.76 -21.85 13.00
N GLN A 1098 25.02 -22.85 12.51
CA GLN A 1098 25.29 -24.26 12.80
C GLN A 1098 26.63 -24.70 12.20
N LEU A 1099 26.90 -24.37 10.93
CA LEU A 1099 28.21 -24.63 10.30
C LEU A 1099 29.35 -23.83 10.97
N GLN A 1100 29.04 -22.59 11.39
CA GLN A 1100 29.67 -21.76 12.42
C GLN A 1100 30.25 -22.61 13.57
N ALA A 1101 29.32 -23.13 14.39
CA ALA A 1101 29.61 -23.86 15.61
C ALA A 1101 30.33 -25.21 15.36
N VAL A 1102 29.95 -25.93 14.31
CA VAL A 1102 30.57 -27.23 13.95
C VAL A 1102 32.03 -27.05 13.52
N VAL A 1103 32.38 -25.95 12.84
CA VAL A 1103 33.76 -25.68 12.41
C VAL A 1103 34.60 -25.05 13.53
N ALA A 1104 34.00 -24.21 14.38
CA ALA A 1104 34.67 -23.60 15.53
C ALA A 1104 35.03 -24.59 16.66
N GLY A 1105 34.58 -25.84 16.58
CA GLY A 1105 34.94 -26.91 17.52
C GLY A 1105 34.23 -26.83 18.88
N SER A 1106 33.27 -25.92 19.06
CA SER A 1106 32.50 -25.75 20.31
C SER A 1106 31.38 -26.81 20.46
N GLY A 1107 31.70 -28.07 20.16
CA GLY A 1107 30.74 -29.15 19.93
C GLY A 1107 31.22 -30.50 20.46
N GLU A 1108 31.83 -30.53 21.65
CA GLU A 1108 32.15 -31.76 22.37
C GLU A 1108 30.87 -32.35 22.99
N VAL A 1109 29.97 -32.86 22.12
CA VAL A 1109 28.73 -33.56 22.49
C VAL A 1109 28.56 -34.79 21.60
N ASP A 1110 28.84 -35.95 22.18
CA ASP A 1110 28.42 -37.30 21.75
C ASP A 1110 28.18 -37.55 20.25
N ALA A 1111 29.28 -37.73 19.51
CA ALA A 1111 29.31 -38.23 18.12
C ALA A 1111 28.85 -39.70 17.95
N ALA A 1112 27.98 -40.19 18.83
CA ALA A 1112 27.49 -41.57 18.90
C ALA A 1112 25.95 -41.69 18.96
N ALA A 1113 25.21 -40.60 19.20
CA ALA A 1113 23.77 -40.66 19.51
C ALA A 1113 22.82 -40.13 18.41
N VAL A 1114 23.30 -39.31 17.45
CA VAL A 1114 22.47 -38.73 16.38
C VAL A 1114 22.75 -39.41 15.04
N GLY A 1115 22.16 -40.59 14.88
CA GLY A 1115 22.09 -41.28 13.58
C GLY A 1115 21.15 -40.59 12.60
N TRP A 1116 21.24 -40.99 11.32
CA TRP A 1116 20.54 -40.36 10.17
C TRP A 1116 18.99 -40.32 10.25
N GLY A 1117 18.37 -41.01 11.22
CA GLY A 1117 16.92 -41.05 11.38
C GLY A 1117 16.24 -39.73 11.77
N GLY A 1118 17.00 -38.71 12.19
CA GLY A 1118 16.45 -37.39 12.55
C GLY A 1118 15.95 -36.54 11.37
N TYR A 1119 16.30 -36.89 10.12
CA TYR A 1119 16.01 -36.08 8.93
C TYR A 1119 14.85 -36.59 8.06
N LEU A 1120 14.17 -37.67 8.47
CA LEU A 1120 12.92 -38.11 7.87
C LEU A 1120 11.73 -37.53 8.66
N PRO A 1121 10.87 -36.68 8.05
CA PRO A 1121 9.59 -36.35 8.65
C PRO A 1121 8.78 -37.62 8.90
N ARG A 1122 8.16 -37.75 10.07
CA ARG A 1122 7.17 -38.81 10.31
C ARG A 1122 5.99 -38.62 9.35
N TRP A 1123 5.90 -39.45 8.33
CA TRP A 1123 4.69 -39.55 7.52
C TRP A 1123 3.56 -40.09 8.41
N PRO A 1124 2.40 -39.42 8.51
CA PRO A 1124 1.28 -39.91 9.30
C PRO A 1124 0.56 -41.03 8.54
N GLY A 1125 1.08 -42.26 8.65
CA GLY A 1125 0.57 -43.37 7.84
C GLY A 1125 1.34 -44.70 7.97
N ILE A 1126 1.80 -45.08 9.17
CA ILE A 1126 2.17 -46.46 9.51
C ILE A 1126 1.99 -46.63 11.04
N VAL A 1127 1.04 -47.50 11.40
CA VAL A 1127 0.54 -47.83 12.76
C VAL A 1127 0.09 -46.61 13.59
#